data_AF-A0A086ZHN3-F1
#
_entry.id   AF-A0A086ZHN3-F1
#
_cell.length_a   1.000
_cell.length_b   1.000
_cell.length_c   1.000
_cell.angle_alpha   90.00
_cell.angle_beta   90.00
_cell.angle_gamma   90.00
#
_symmetry.space_group_name_H-M   'P 1'
#
loop_
_entity.id
_entity.type
_entity.pdbx_description
1 polymer ?
#
loop_
_entity_poly.entity_id
_entity_poly.type
_entity_poly.pdbx_seq_one_letter_code
_entity_poly.pdbx_strand_id
1 'polypeptide(L)'
;MTGGGASGQEVRSGIAAAPGKLYVAGEYAVVEHGHPAILVAVNRWLTAKVTECVTGSDGAVVADSEPVGRIHSQGHPEASVTWRRRAGRAVPDLEQPGAAFILSVIHSVEELATESGKALTIYDVTIESELDDKSGRKYGLGSSAAVTVATMRALLDFYRLDLTPMQQYKLAFAAASRAQKVGSGGDIAASLFGGCIRFTAVERQWVVARLQDTPLSELIDMPWPGLSVARLHALGAGNRLGFMVGWTGDPASTPNLVSRVQGRGAAERERMYHDFLDRSDACVNALADALEADDERRTYDSIRQARMLLAGLSTFTGTLIETPMLRELAEVAEAHGGAGKSSGAGGGDCGLAIVGPEVDRDKIAQAWREKGIVPLDLALDEANQIEIGSWGADPGKAESADFPWFSALASPHDGDRPTKTMAAPNAESVESVERVGTAGSAGSHKNSSYHGMPTCGAAGSNRKDDHVRLALAEHADQRANAFDDVRFVHHSLASIDPSQVDISVDALGTHWDSPFYINAMTGGSVKTGAINTALAQVAQAASVPMASGSQRAALRDSAFEESFATIRQWDPEGFVFANVGPDVGVEGALAAVRMIGADALQIHLNSAQEIVMPEGARDFSSWPDRIAAIVEACPVPVVVKEVGFGMSASTVRRLASLGVRAVDVSGSGGTDFAHIENARRAGHEYAYLDGWGQSTVLCLLALIEAGEDDDGARNASRSDGLGIRSVRGPETSSGSMIADAHLGGLQNLPASADAVDAHGATEGVAGLTVFASGGVRTPLDVVKALALGARAVGVSGHFLHVLASRGPEGLTAEINAWKNQVRSLMALVGAATTADLTGTDLLLTGRTAQEASLLGVNPAFLACRSRQRG
;
A
#
# COMPACT_ATOMS: atom_id res chain seq x y z
N MET A 1 -11.08 -63.09 38.36
CA MET A 1 -10.22 -62.10 39.03
C MET A 1 -9.62 -61.21 37.97
N THR A 2 -9.53 -59.94 38.34
CA THR A 2 -9.29 -58.71 37.56
C THR A 2 -7.94 -58.64 36.86
N GLY A 3 -7.90 -57.91 35.75
CA GLY A 3 -6.68 -57.43 35.10
C GLY A 3 -6.97 -56.73 33.77
N GLY A 4 -7.78 -55.67 33.80
CA GLY A 4 -8.00 -54.79 32.65
C GLY A 4 -6.75 -53.96 32.37
N GLY A 5 -6.19 -54.10 31.16
CA GLY A 5 -5.16 -53.20 30.65
C GLY A 5 -5.82 -51.91 30.16
N ALA A 6 -5.43 -50.78 30.76
CA ALA A 6 -5.70 -49.46 30.22
C ALA A 6 -4.86 -49.29 28.94
N SER A 7 -5.53 -49.22 27.78
CA SER A 7 -4.92 -48.71 26.55
C SER A 7 -4.75 -47.20 26.71
N GLY A 8 -3.53 -46.74 26.98
CA GLY A 8 -3.21 -45.31 26.89
C GLY A 8 -3.43 -44.85 25.45
N GLN A 9 -4.27 -43.84 25.24
CA GLN A 9 -4.35 -43.14 23.96
C GLN A 9 -3.00 -42.43 23.74
N GLU A 10 -2.26 -42.81 22.69
CA GLU A 10 -1.11 -42.03 22.24
C GLU A 10 -1.58 -40.64 21.80
N VAL A 11 -1.04 -39.60 22.44
CA VAL A 11 -1.29 -38.21 22.08
C VAL A 11 -0.59 -37.92 20.77
N ARG A 12 -1.32 -37.42 19.76
CA ARG A 12 -0.72 -37.04 18.49
C ARG A 12 0.24 -35.86 18.70
N SER A 13 1.43 -35.94 18.12
CA SER A 13 2.41 -34.85 18.16
C SER A 13 3.22 -34.81 16.86
N GLY A 14 3.74 -33.63 16.52
CA GLY A 14 4.75 -33.45 15.49
C GLY A 14 5.87 -32.54 15.97
N ILE A 15 7.08 -32.74 15.47
CA ILE A 15 8.23 -31.89 15.80
C ILE A 15 9.10 -31.69 14.58
N ALA A 16 9.52 -30.46 14.34
CA ALA A 16 10.44 -30.15 13.26
C ALA A 16 11.29 -28.93 13.62
N ALA A 17 12.46 -28.84 12.99
CA ALA A 17 13.33 -27.69 13.13
C ALA A 17 13.72 -27.16 11.76
N ALA A 18 14.07 -25.87 11.70
CA ALA A 18 14.52 -25.19 10.50
C ALA A 18 15.73 -24.28 10.82
N PRO A 19 16.78 -24.31 9.98
CA PRO A 19 17.94 -23.46 10.16
C PRO A 19 17.64 -21.99 9.84
N GLY A 20 18.42 -21.09 10.45
CA GLY A 20 18.54 -19.71 10.02
C GLY A 20 19.26 -19.60 8.67
N LYS A 21 19.30 -18.39 8.11
CA LYS A 21 19.85 -18.14 6.78
C LYS A 21 20.63 -16.83 6.68
N LEU A 22 21.51 -16.75 5.70
CA LEU A 22 22.19 -15.54 5.25
C LEU A 22 22.16 -15.42 3.72
N TYR A 23 22.09 -14.21 3.21
CA TYR A 23 22.35 -13.94 1.79
C TYR A 23 23.85 -13.79 1.55
N VAL A 24 24.34 -14.46 0.51
CA VAL A 24 25.70 -14.30 0.00
C VAL A 24 25.69 -13.29 -1.14
N ALA A 25 24.74 -13.35 -2.07
CA ALA A 25 24.57 -12.37 -3.15
C ALA A 25 23.14 -12.36 -3.72
N GLY A 26 22.76 -11.27 -4.38
CA GLY A 26 21.47 -11.13 -5.10
C GLY A 26 20.28 -10.74 -4.22
N GLU A 27 20.49 -10.36 -2.95
CA GLU A 27 19.44 -10.12 -1.94
C GLU A 27 18.35 -9.12 -2.33
N TYR A 28 18.64 -8.17 -3.22
CA TYR A 28 17.69 -7.16 -3.68
C TYR A 28 17.19 -7.38 -5.11
N ALA A 29 17.97 -8.07 -5.94
CA ALA A 29 17.54 -8.42 -7.29
C ALA A 29 16.48 -9.53 -7.26
N VAL A 30 16.65 -10.53 -6.37
CA VAL A 30 15.76 -11.69 -6.24
C VAL A 30 14.33 -11.35 -5.79
N VAL A 31 14.08 -10.11 -5.35
CA VAL A 31 12.73 -9.62 -5.08
C VAL A 31 11.93 -9.46 -6.38
N GLU A 32 12.63 -9.14 -7.47
CA GLU A 32 12.08 -9.15 -8.83
C GLU A 32 12.11 -10.58 -9.40
N HIS A 33 11.02 -10.97 -10.06
CA HIS A 33 10.88 -12.34 -10.57
C HIS A 33 11.95 -12.64 -11.62
N GLY A 34 12.46 -13.89 -11.65
CA GLY A 34 13.45 -14.31 -12.64
C GLY A 34 14.91 -13.98 -12.31
N HIS A 35 15.17 -13.13 -11.32
CA HIS A 35 16.54 -12.80 -10.88
C HIS A 35 17.03 -13.75 -9.77
N PRO A 36 18.29 -14.23 -9.81
CA PRO A 36 18.80 -15.20 -8.86
C PRO A 36 19.48 -14.57 -7.63
N ALA A 37 19.55 -15.35 -6.56
CA ALA A 37 20.37 -15.10 -5.38
C ALA A 37 21.10 -16.37 -4.92
N ILE A 38 22.15 -16.17 -4.11
CA ILE A 38 22.83 -17.25 -3.39
C ILE A 38 22.59 -17.04 -1.89
N LEU A 39 22.12 -18.10 -1.24
CA LEU A 39 21.84 -18.12 0.19
C LEU A 39 22.53 -19.32 0.84
N VAL A 40 22.87 -19.16 2.12
CA VAL A 40 23.37 -20.25 2.96
C VAL A 40 22.46 -20.44 4.16
N ALA A 41 22.14 -21.70 4.47
CA ALA A 41 21.55 -22.09 5.74
C ALA A 41 22.66 -22.25 6.79
N VAL A 42 22.43 -21.74 7.99
CA VAL A 42 23.42 -21.78 9.09
C VAL A 42 23.01 -22.76 10.16
N ASN A 43 24.00 -23.30 10.90
CA ASN A 43 23.82 -24.26 11.98
C ASN A 43 23.22 -23.67 13.30
N ARG A 44 22.27 -22.74 13.18
CA ARG A 44 21.42 -22.25 14.28
C ARG A 44 19.97 -22.44 13.90
N TRP A 45 19.18 -22.93 14.83
CA TRP A 45 17.90 -23.52 14.48
C TRP A 45 16.74 -22.93 15.27
N LEU A 46 15.57 -23.02 14.67
CA LEU A 46 14.29 -22.82 15.34
C LEU A 46 13.52 -24.13 15.29
N THR A 47 13.12 -24.62 16.45
CA THR A 47 12.35 -25.86 16.61
C THR A 47 10.90 -25.52 16.92
N ALA A 48 9.98 -26.14 16.20
CA ALA A 48 8.55 -26.10 16.46
C ALA A 48 8.06 -27.48 16.86
N LYS A 49 7.28 -27.56 17.94
CA LYS A 49 6.63 -28.78 18.40
C LYS A 49 5.12 -28.56 18.46
N VAL A 50 4.37 -29.45 17.86
CA VAL A 50 2.90 -29.48 17.86
C VAL A 50 2.45 -30.66 18.72
N THR A 51 1.57 -30.43 19.70
CA THR A 51 1.05 -31.50 20.57
C THR A 51 -0.46 -31.40 20.70
N GLU A 52 -1.18 -32.47 20.44
CA GLU A 52 -2.64 -32.52 20.54
C GLU A 52 -3.13 -32.25 21.96
N CYS A 53 -4.16 -31.40 22.09
CA CYS A 53 -4.82 -31.16 23.36
C CYS A 53 -5.74 -32.34 23.68
N VAL A 54 -5.39 -33.16 24.66
CA VAL A 54 -6.24 -34.26 25.13
C VAL A 54 -7.33 -33.71 26.03
N THR A 55 -8.59 -33.83 25.64
CA THR A 55 -9.72 -33.62 26.56
C THR A 55 -9.80 -34.80 27.55
N GLY A 56 -9.20 -34.62 28.74
CA GLY A 56 -9.62 -35.29 29.98
C GLY A 56 -8.59 -36.15 30.72
N SER A 57 -8.04 -35.62 31.82
CA SER A 57 -7.63 -36.42 32.98
C SER A 57 -7.69 -35.69 34.34
N ASP A 58 -7.87 -34.36 34.39
CA ASP A 58 -8.18 -33.64 35.64
C ASP A 58 -9.63 -33.13 35.59
N GLY A 59 -10.49 -33.73 36.42
CA GLY A 59 -11.95 -33.61 36.40
C GLY A 59 -12.54 -32.23 36.67
N ALA A 60 -12.39 -31.31 35.73
CA ALA A 60 -13.21 -30.11 35.62
C ALA A 60 -13.67 -29.95 34.16
N VAL A 61 -14.76 -30.63 33.81
CA VAL A 61 -15.58 -30.23 32.67
C VAL A 61 -16.25 -28.91 33.06
N VAL A 62 -15.72 -27.79 32.59
CA VAL A 62 -16.52 -26.58 32.44
C VAL A 62 -17.34 -26.82 31.18
N ALA A 63 -18.61 -27.16 31.34
CA ALA A 63 -19.49 -27.69 30.29
C ALA A 63 -19.84 -26.69 29.16
N ASP A 64 -19.17 -25.55 29.06
CA ASP A 64 -19.48 -24.46 28.10
C ASP A 64 -18.24 -23.82 27.45
N SER A 65 -17.01 -24.31 27.66
CA SER A 65 -15.81 -23.70 27.05
C SER A 65 -15.35 -24.45 25.80
N GLU A 66 -15.39 -23.78 24.64
CA GLU A 66 -14.79 -24.27 23.39
C GLU A 66 -13.32 -24.69 23.59
N PRO A 67 -12.85 -25.78 22.95
CA PRO A 67 -11.46 -26.21 23.08
C PRO A 67 -10.49 -25.15 22.50
N VAL A 68 -9.42 -24.85 23.26
CA VAL A 68 -8.41 -23.83 22.94
C VAL A 68 -7.04 -24.46 22.75
N GLY A 69 -6.29 -23.99 21.75
CA GLY A 69 -4.87 -24.31 21.56
C GLY A 69 -3.99 -23.16 22.05
N ARG A 70 -2.71 -23.42 22.30
CA ARG A 70 -1.72 -22.42 22.77
C ARG A 70 -0.49 -22.37 21.89
N ILE A 71 -0.11 -21.18 21.45
CA ILE A 71 1.19 -20.90 20.83
C ILE A 71 2.08 -20.27 21.91
N HIS A 72 3.23 -20.87 22.21
CA HIS A 72 4.17 -20.33 23.20
C HIS A 72 5.61 -20.47 22.74
N SER A 73 6.44 -19.45 23.05
CA SER A 73 7.87 -19.49 22.80
C SER A 73 8.64 -19.70 24.10
N GLN A 74 9.52 -20.71 24.15
CA GLN A 74 10.39 -20.92 25.30
C GLN A 74 11.42 -19.80 25.38
N GLY A 75 11.36 -18.99 26.43
CA GLY A 75 12.17 -17.77 26.60
C GLY A 75 11.32 -16.50 26.81
N HIS A 76 10.06 -16.52 26.36
CA HIS A 76 9.08 -15.44 26.56
C HIS A 76 7.69 -16.00 26.96
N PRO A 77 7.56 -16.64 28.13
CA PRO A 77 6.30 -17.29 28.55
C PRO A 77 5.12 -16.30 28.70
N GLU A 78 5.40 -15.03 28.98
CA GLU A 78 4.44 -13.92 28.99
C GLU A 78 3.83 -13.59 27.63
N ALA A 79 4.41 -14.07 26.52
CA ALA A 79 3.91 -13.86 25.14
C ALA A 79 3.09 -15.04 24.60
N SER A 80 2.59 -15.93 25.47
CA SER A 80 1.74 -17.04 25.03
C SER A 80 0.41 -16.55 24.43
N VAL A 81 0.03 -17.12 23.28
CA VAL A 81 -1.19 -16.77 22.54
C VAL A 81 -2.11 -17.98 22.55
N THR A 82 -3.32 -17.84 23.10
CA THR A 82 -4.36 -18.84 22.92
C THR A 82 -5.07 -18.63 21.58
N TRP A 83 -5.47 -19.72 20.92
CA TRP A 83 -6.22 -19.69 19.67
C TRP A 83 -7.38 -20.69 19.69
N ARG A 84 -8.43 -20.38 18.94
CA ARG A 84 -9.65 -21.18 18.79
C ARG A 84 -9.96 -21.42 17.32
N ARG A 85 -10.68 -22.50 17.01
CA ARG A 85 -11.18 -22.74 15.66
C ARG A 85 -12.58 -22.16 15.49
N ARG A 86 -12.75 -21.13 14.65
CA ARG A 86 -14.04 -20.49 14.33
C ARG A 86 -14.28 -20.52 12.83
N ALA A 87 -15.45 -20.99 12.40
CA ALA A 87 -15.81 -21.15 10.98
C ALA A 87 -14.72 -21.88 10.14
N GLY A 88 -14.07 -22.90 10.71
CA GLY A 88 -13.01 -23.66 10.04
C GLY A 88 -11.63 -22.99 10.01
N ARG A 89 -11.41 -21.86 10.71
CA ARG A 89 -10.11 -21.17 10.78
C ARG A 89 -9.60 -21.04 12.20
N ALA A 90 -8.27 -21.12 12.38
CA ALA A 90 -7.60 -20.80 13.64
C ALA A 90 -7.56 -19.28 13.86
N VAL A 91 -8.10 -18.82 14.98
CA VAL A 91 -8.24 -17.40 15.35
C VAL A 91 -7.68 -17.19 16.77
N PRO A 92 -6.77 -16.23 17.01
CA PRO A 92 -6.24 -15.96 18.34
C PRO A 92 -7.28 -15.30 19.25
N ASP A 93 -7.18 -15.53 20.56
CA ASP A 93 -8.08 -14.95 21.56
C ASP A 93 -7.72 -13.50 21.92
N LEU A 94 -6.44 -13.15 21.82
CA LEU A 94 -5.88 -11.84 22.10
C LEU A 94 -4.84 -11.51 21.02
N GLU A 95 -4.84 -10.28 20.51
CA GLU A 95 -3.94 -9.89 19.43
C GLU A 95 -2.50 -9.76 19.92
N GLN A 96 -1.63 -10.63 19.39
CA GLN A 96 -0.18 -10.50 19.51
C GLN A 96 0.45 -10.57 18.11
N PRO A 97 1.09 -9.48 17.61
CA PRO A 97 1.69 -9.41 16.28
C PRO A 97 2.70 -10.52 15.95
N GLY A 98 3.31 -11.14 16.97
CA GLY A 98 4.31 -12.20 16.81
C GLY A 98 3.78 -13.54 16.28
N ALA A 99 2.47 -13.83 16.40
CA ALA A 99 1.90 -15.13 16.05
C ALA A 99 1.34 -15.23 14.60
N ALA A 100 1.36 -14.13 13.83
CA ALA A 100 0.73 -14.07 12.51
C ALA A 100 1.26 -15.13 11.51
N PHE A 101 2.57 -15.39 11.52
CA PHE A 101 3.18 -16.42 10.67
C PHE A 101 2.70 -17.82 11.02
N ILE A 102 2.69 -18.15 12.32
CA ILE A 102 2.29 -19.46 12.83
C ILE A 102 0.81 -19.70 12.49
N LEU A 103 -0.04 -18.69 12.68
CA LEU A 103 -1.47 -18.78 12.36
C LEU A 103 -1.73 -18.94 10.85
N SER A 104 -0.97 -18.25 10.00
CA SER A 104 -1.08 -18.42 8.55
C SER A 104 -0.64 -19.81 8.07
N VAL A 105 0.40 -20.36 8.70
CA VAL A 105 0.85 -21.73 8.47
C VAL A 105 -0.19 -22.73 8.94
N ILE A 106 -0.75 -22.55 10.14
CA ILE A 106 -1.86 -23.36 10.65
C ILE A 106 -3.00 -23.38 9.63
N HIS A 107 -3.43 -22.20 9.16
CA HIS A 107 -4.51 -22.11 8.20
C HIS A 107 -4.22 -22.89 6.91
N SER A 108 -3.01 -22.73 6.34
CA SER A 108 -2.64 -23.33 5.07
C SER A 108 -2.44 -24.85 5.17
N VAL A 109 -1.89 -25.35 6.30
CA VAL A 109 -1.76 -26.80 6.51
C VAL A 109 -3.12 -27.43 6.83
N GLU A 110 -4.00 -26.77 7.59
CA GLU A 110 -5.36 -27.26 7.88
C GLU A 110 -6.24 -27.30 6.63
N GLU A 111 -6.05 -26.38 5.68
CA GLU A 111 -6.68 -26.41 4.36
C GLU A 111 -6.30 -27.69 3.60
N LEU A 112 -5.01 -28.00 3.47
CA LEU A 112 -4.54 -29.26 2.88
C LEU A 112 -4.99 -30.51 3.65
N ALA A 113 -4.99 -30.44 4.98
CA ALA A 113 -5.46 -31.54 5.82
C ALA A 113 -6.94 -31.83 5.54
N THR A 114 -7.75 -30.79 5.39
CA THR A 114 -9.18 -30.89 5.06
C THR A 114 -9.40 -31.44 3.65
N GLU A 115 -8.67 -30.93 2.66
CA GLU A 115 -8.69 -31.45 1.28
C GLU A 115 -8.29 -32.94 1.23
N SER A 116 -7.39 -33.36 2.12
CA SER A 116 -6.94 -34.76 2.28
C SER A 116 -7.84 -35.61 3.19
N GLY A 117 -9.00 -35.10 3.62
CA GLY A 117 -9.97 -35.82 4.46
C GLY A 117 -9.52 -36.09 5.90
N LYS A 118 -8.53 -35.35 6.40
CA LYS A 118 -8.04 -35.47 7.78
C LYS A 118 -8.97 -34.71 8.74
N ALA A 119 -9.23 -35.28 9.91
CA ALA A 119 -9.97 -34.59 10.97
C ALA A 119 -9.07 -33.55 11.66
N LEU A 120 -9.57 -32.32 11.77
CA LEU A 120 -8.88 -31.24 12.48
C LEU A 120 -9.10 -31.36 13.99
N THR A 121 -8.01 -31.33 14.77
CA THR A 121 -8.05 -31.32 16.24
C THR A 121 -7.42 -30.03 16.77
N ILE A 122 -7.54 -29.78 18.08
CA ILE A 122 -6.91 -28.60 18.71
C ILE A 122 -5.58 -29.04 19.31
N TYR A 123 -4.56 -28.19 19.21
CA TYR A 123 -3.20 -28.52 19.60
C TYR A 123 -2.43 -27.28 20.08
N ASP A 124 -1.40 -27.54 20.87
CA ASP A 124 -0.42 -26.56 21.33
C ASP A 124 0.79 -26.55 20.39
N VAL A 125 1.30 -25.34 20.11
CA VAL A 125 2.52 -25.08 19.34
C VAL A 125 3.57 -24.48 20.28
N THR A 126 4.68 -25.18 20.48
CA THR A 126 5.86 -24.71 21.21
C THR A 126 6.94 -24.28 20.23
N ILE A 127 7.51 -23.09 20.39
CA ILE A 127 8.64 -22.58 19.61
C ILE A 127 9.87 -22.42 20.50
N GLU A 128 10.98 -23.02 20.09
CA GLU A 128 12.30 -22.84 20.69
C GLU A 128 13.23 -22.22 19.64
N SER A 129 13.93 -21.13 19.94
CA SER A 129 14.79 -20.44 18.96
C SER A 129 16.22 -20.23 19.44
N GLU A 130 17.18 -20.59 18.59
CA GLU A 130 18.60 -20.25 18.71
C GLU A 130 18.99 -19.05 17.82
N LEU A 131 18.01 -18.39 17.19
CA LEU A 131 18.22 -17.29 16.23
C LEU A 131 18.21 -15.91 16.91
N ASP A 132 18.09 -15.90 18.22
CA ASP A 132 18.02 -14.72 19.08
C ASP A 132 19.14 -14.76 20.13
N ASP A 133 19.57 -13.58 20.58
CA ASP A 133 20.48 -13.47 21.71
C ASP A 133 19.79 -13.78 23.05
N LYS A 134 20.57 -13.88 24.13
CA LYS A 134 20.06 -14.18 25.48
C LYS A 134 19.07 -13.14 26.02
N SER A 135 18.96 -11.97 25.38
CA SER A 135 18.03 -10.89 25.71
C SER A 135 16.79 -10.86 24.80
N GLY A 136 16.67 -11.79 23.85
CA GLY A 136 15.58 -11.87 22.87
C GLY A 136 15.76 -10.98 21.64
N ARG A 137 16.96 -10.42 21.41
CA ARG A 137 17.25 -9.64 20.19
C ARG A 137 17.64 -10.56 19.05
N LYS A 138 16.99 -10.37 17.91
CA LYS A 138 17.23 -11.14 16.69
C LYS A 138 18.63 -10.89 16.14
N TYR A 139 19.32 -11.97 15.76
CA TYR A 139 20.60 -11.85 15.02
C TYR A 139 20.41 -11.40 13.56
N GLY A 140 19.18 -11.39 13.03
CA GLY A 140 18.92 -11.13 11.61
C GLY A 140 19.07 -12.37 10.71
N LEU A 141 19.05 -13.57 11.29
CA LEU A 141 19.21 -14.85 10.59
C LEU A 141 17.91 -15.39 9.97
N GLY A 142 16.91 -14.53 9.73
CA GLY A 142 15.65 -14.93 9.08
C GLY A 142 14.64 -15.69 9.96
N SER A 143 14.46 -15.29 11.23
CA SER A 143 13.58 -16.00 12.18
C SER A 143 12.13 -16.20 11.69
N SER A 144 11.60 -15.30 10.85
CA SER A 144 10.25 -15.43 10.25
C SER A 144 10.14 -16.59 9.25
N ALA A 145 11.17 -16.82 8.44
CA ALA A 145 11.20 -17.94 7.51
C ALA A 145 11.40 -19.26 8.26
N ALA A 146 12.33 -19.29 9.24
CA ALA A 146 12.58 -20.46 10.06
C ALA A 146 11.34 -20.89 10.87
N VAL A 147 10.61 -19.96 11.50
CA VAL A 147 9.36 -20.29 12.21
C VAL A 147 8.28 -20.81 11.27
N THR A 148 8.19 -20.25 10.06
CA THR A 148 7.24 -20.70 9.04
C THR A 148 7.52 -22.15 8.63
N VAL A 149 8.77 -22.46 8.29
CA VAL A 149 9.18 -23.81 7.84
C VAL A 149 9.07 -24.84 8.97
N ALA A 150 9.59 -24.52 10.17
CA ALA A 150 9.54 -25.43 11.31
C ALA A 150 8.09 -25.75 11.73
N THR A 151 7.24 -24.72 11.84
CA THR A 151 5.82 -24.91 12.19
C THR A 151 5.11 -25.73 11.12
N MET A 152 5.34 -25.44 9.85
CA MET A 152 4.71 -26.16 8.74
C MET A 152 5.09 -27.64 8.80
N ARG A 153 6.38 -27.97 8.90
CA ARG A 153 6.84 -29.36 8.97
C ARG A 153 6.31 -30.09 10.19
N ALA A 154 6.27 -29.44 11.35
CA ALA A 154 5.70 -30.02 12.56
C ALA A 154 4.20 -30.33 12.39
N LEU A 155 3.45 -29.48 11.66
CA LEU A 155 2.04 -29.73 11.34
C LEU A 155 1.85 -30.79 10.26
N LEU A 156 2.70 -30.84 9.24
CA LEU A 156 2.68 -31.91 8.23
C LEU A 156 2.93 -33.28 8.89
N ASP A 157 3.90 -33.36 9.81
CA ASP A 157 4.17 -34.54 10.63
C ASP A 157 2.96 -34.89 11.53
N PHE A 158 2.39 -33.88 12.20
CA PHE A 158 1.19 -34.03 13.03
C PHE A 158 0.00 -34.61 12.25
N TYR A 159 -0.31 -34.07 11.07
CA TYR A 159 -1.44 -34.51 10.24
C TYR A 159 -1.12 -35.73 9.35
N ARG A 160 0.14 -36.19 9.32
CA ARG A 160 0.64 -37.24 8.42
C ARG A 160 0.32 -36.89 6.97
N LEU A 161 0.77 -35.72 6.54
CA LEU A 161 0.68 -35.21 5.17
C LEU A 161 2.05 -35.33 4.50
N ASP A 162 2.15 -36.22 3.53
CA ASP A 162 3.38 -36.50 2.81
C ASP A 162 3.50 -35.56 1.60
N LEU A 163 4.37 -34.55 1.73
CA LEU A 163 4.68 -33.59 0.66
C LEU A 163 6.15 -33.68 0.27
N THR A 164 6.42 -33.61 -1.04
CA THR A 164 7.78 -33.44 -1.56
C THR A 164 8.39 -32.13 -1.04
N PRO A 165 9.73 -32.02 -0.99
CA PRO A 165 10.38 -30.78 -0.56
C PRO A 165 9.95 -29.54 -1.34
N MET A 166 9.69 -29.67 -2.64
CA MET A 166 9.23 -28.56 -3.47
C MET A 166 7.78 -28.15 -3.13
N GLN A 167 6.88 -29.11 -2.91
CA GLN A 167 5.52 -28.82 -2.42
C GLN A 167 5.56 -28.16 -1.04
N GLN A 168 6.44 -28.61 -0.14
CA GLN A 168 6.67 -27.97 1.16
C GLN A 168 7.12 -26.51 1.00
N TYR A 169 8.02 -26.23 0.05
CA TYR A 169 8.44 -24.86 -0.25
C TYR A 169 7.27 -23.99 -0.73
N LYS A 170 6.51 -24.50 -1.70
CA LYS A 170 5.34 -23.80 -2.25
C LYS A 170 4.28 -23.53 -1.18
N LEU A 171 4.02 -24.49 -0.30
CA LEU A 171 3.12 -24.34 0.83
C LEU A 171 3.60 -23.27 1.81
N ALA A 172 4.87 -23.32 2.21
CA ALA A 172 5.46 -22.31 3.10
C ALA A 172 5.42 -20.91 2.48
N PHE A 173 5.71 -20.79 1.19
CA PHE A 173 5.66 -19.52 0.46
C PHE A 173 4.23 -18.99 0.33
N ALA A 174 3.24 -19.85 0.05
CA ALA A 174 1.83 -19.49 0.02
C ALA A 174 1.34 -18.99 1.39
N ALA A 175 1.69 -19.70 2.48
CA ALA A 175 1.37 -19.29 3.84
C ALA A 175 2.04 -17.95 4.21
N ALA A 176 3.32 -17.77 3.88
CA ALA A 176 4.02 -16.51 4.11
C ALA A 176 3.42 -15.35 3.29
N SER A 177 2.96 -15.62 2.06
CA SER A 177 2.33 -14.63 1.18
C SER A 177 0.98 -14.14 1.72
N ARG A 178 0.27 -14.96 2.51
CA ARG A 178 -0.95 -14.58 3.24
C ARG A 178 -0.65 -13.69 4.47
N ALA A 179 0.51 -13.87 5.12
CA ALA A 179 0.86 -13.20 6.38
C ALA A 179 1.65 -11.88 6.21
N GLN A 180 2.50 -11.78 5.19
CA GLN A 180 3.35 -10.60 4.93
C GLN A 180 3.11 -10.06 3.53
N LYS A 181 3.33 -8.75 3.32
CA LYS A 181 3.19 -8.11 1.99
C LYS A 181 4.44 -8.18 1.09
N VAL A 182 5.64 -8.43 1.62
CA VAL A 182 6.92 -8.32 0.87
C VAL A 182 7.88 -9.47 1.18
N GLY A 183 8.49 -10.08 0.14
CA GLY A 183 9.56 -11.08 0.25
C GLY A 183 9.70 -11.97 -1.00
N SER A 184 10.95 -12.29 -1.39
CA SER A 184 11.29 -13.13 -2.56
C SER A 184 11.06 -14.63 -2.36
N GLY A 185 10.93 -15.07 -1.10
CA GLY A 185 10.86 -16.48 -0.74
C GLY A 185 12.22 -17.18 -0.66
N GLY A 186 13.33 -16.49 -0.93
CA GLY A 186 14.68 -17.07 -0.81
C GLY A 186 15.00 -17.52 0.62
N ASP A 187 14.54 -16.77 1.62
CA ASP A 187 14.71 -17.11 3.03
C ASP A 187 14.05 -18.44 3.40
N ILE A 188 12.84 -18.66 2.87
CA ILE A 188 12.09 -19.92 3.04
C ILE A 188 12.83 -21.05 2.34
N ALA A 189 13.37 -20.82 1.14
CA ALA A 189 14.13 -21.82 0.41
C ALA A 189 15.37 -22.26 1.22
N ALA A 190 16.16 -21.31 1.74
CA ALA A 190 17.34 -21.62 2.54
C ALA A 190 16.97 -22.38 3.83
N SER A 191 15.97 -21.91 4.57
CA SER A 191 15.49 -22.59 5.79
C SER A 191 14.83 -23.95 5.52
N LEU A 192 14.45 -24.27 4.29
CA LEU A 192 13.82 -25.54 3.93
C LEU A 192 14.81 -26.54 3.36
N PHE A 193 15.62 -26.13 2.39
CA PHE A 193 16.52 -27.02 1.65
C PHE A 193 17.90 -27.18 2.30
N GLY A 194 18.27 -26.32 3.26
CA GLY A 194 19.58 -26.36 3.94
C GLY A 194 20.75 -26.00 3.01
N GLY A 195 21.99 -26.12 3.49
CA GLY A 195 23.22 -25.95 2.71
C GLY A 195 23.38 -24.60 2.00
N CYS A 196 24.24 -24.57 0.97
CA CYS A 196 24.40 -23.44 0.06
C CYS A 196 23.51 -23.65 -1.18
N ILE A 197 22.67 -22.68 -1.50
CA ILE A 197 21.71 -22.78 -2.61
C ILE A 197 21.77 -21.56 -3.52
N ARG A 198 21.56 -21.81 -4.81
CA ARG A 198 21.17 -20.80 -5.80
C ARG A 198 19.65 -20.84 -5.94
N PHE A 199 19.00 -19.70 -5.82
CA PHE A 199 17.55 -19.57 -5.79
C PHE A 199 17.08 -18.51 -6.78
N THR A 200 15.99 -18.77 -7.50
CA THR A 200 15.28 -17.79 -8.34
C THR A 200 13.81 -17.76 -7.94
N ALA A 201 13.28 -16.56 -7.69
CA ALA A 201 11.92 -16.36 -7.19
C ALA A 201 10.84 -16.53 -8.26
N VAL A 202 9.69 -17.08 -7.84
CA VAL A 202 8.42 -17.00 -8.58
C VAL A 202 7.87 -15.59 -8.53
N GLU A 203 7.08 -15.20 -9.53
CA GLU A 203 6.29 -13.98 -9.45
C GLU A 203 5.23 -14.08 -8.34
N ARG A 204 5.39 -13.27 -7.29
CA ARG A 204 4.51 -13.30 -6.11
C ARG A 204 3.06 -13.00 -6.46
N GLN A 205 2.82 -12.04 -7.36
CA GLN A 205 1.45 -11.67 -7.78
C GLN A 205 0.73 -12.84 -8.46
N TRP A 206 1.48 -13.66 -9.21
CA TRP A 206 0.95 -14.89 -9.79
C TRP A 206 0.48 -15.87 -8.71
N VAL A 207 1.28 -16.11 -7.66
CA VAL A 207 0.89 -16.99 -6.54
C VAL A 207 -0.33 -16.46 -5.80
N VAL A 208 -0.35 -15.16 -5.48
CA VAL A 208 -1.46 -14.52 -4.76
C VAL A 208 -2.76 -14.59 -5.56
N ALA A 209 -2.71 -14.36 -6.88
CA ALA A 209 -3.88 -14.49 -7.75
C ALA A 209 -4.39 -15.94 -7.76
N ARG A 210 -3.50 -16.94 -7.84
CA ARG A 210 -3.91 -18.36 -7.83
C ARG A 210 -4.48 -18.83 -6.50
N LEU A 211 -4.03 -18.27 -5.37
CA LEU A 211 -4.59 -18.57 -4.06
C LEU A 211 -6.08 -18.16 -3.91
N GLN A 212 -6.62 -17.34 -4.81
CA GLN A 212 -8.03 -16.95 -4.80
C GLN A 212 -8.93 -17.97 -5.51
N ASP A 213 -8.43 -18.59 -6.57
CA ASP A 213 -9.25 -19.35 -7.53
C ASP A 213 -8.82 -20.82 -7.70
N THR A 214 -7.75 -21.26 -7.04
CA THR A 214 -7.19 -22.62 -7.16
C THR A 214 -7.08 -23.28 -5.79
N PRO A 215 -7.58 -24.52 -5.59
CA PRO A 215 -7.36 -25.30 -4.37
C PRO A 215 -5.88 -25.41 -4.02
N LEU A 216 -5.56 -25.43 -2.72
CA LEU A 216 -4.17 -25.34 -2.29
C LEU A 216 -3.35 -26.57 -2.71
N SER A 217 -3.95 -27.77 -2.68
CA SER A 217 -3.33 -29.00 -3.20
C SER A 217 -2.96 -28.90 -4.68
N GLU A 218 -3.86 -28.40 -5.53
CA GLU A 218 -3.60 -28.24 -6.96
C GLU A 218 -2.50 -27.19 -7.22
N LEU A 219 -2.50 -26.09 -6.46
CA LEU A 219 -1.51 -25.02 -6.61
C LEU A 219 -0.09 -25.47 -6.27
N ILE A 220 0.10 -26.28 -5.22
CA ILE A 220 1.44 -26.77 -4.84
C ILE A 220 1.93 -27.89 -5.76
N ASP A 221 1.03 -28.63 -6.39
CA ASP A 221 1.35 -29.70 -7.34
C ASP A 221 1.80 -29.13 -8.70
N MET A 222 1.21 -28.03 -9.16
CA MET A 222 1.53 -27.47 -10.47
C MET A 222 2.90 -26.77 -10.52
N PRO A 223 3.58 -26.72 -11.68
CA PRO A 223 4.81 -25.95 -11.86
C PRO A 223 4.60 -24.45 -11.60
N TRP A 224 5.57 -23.81 -10.93
CA TRP A 224 5.55 -22.37 -10.68
C TRP A 224 6.52 -21.66 -11.63
N PRO A 225 6.04 -20.75 -12.50
CA PRO A 225 6.88 -20.10 -13.50
C PRO A 225 8.07 -19.36 -12.88
N GLY A 226 9.28 -19.60 -13.39
CA GLY A 226 10.50 -18.92 -12.96
C GLY A 226 11.09 -19.40 -11.62
N LEU A 227 10.37 -20.22 -10.85
CA LEU A 227 10.90 -20.79 -9.61
C LEU A 227 12.01 -21.80 -9.91
N SER A 228 13.18 -21.60 -9.30
CA SER A 228 14.28 -22.56 -9.39
C SER A 228 15.11 -22.60 -8.11
N VAL A 229 15.53 -23.79 -7.70
CA VAL A 229 16.43 -24.00 -6.55
C VAL A 229 17.48 -25.04 -6.94
N ALA A 230 18.75 -24.71 -6.76
CA ALA A 230 19.87 -25.61 -7.05
C ALA A 230 20.90 -25.61 -5.92
N ARG A 231 21.49 -26.77 -5.64
CA ARG A 231 22.57 -26.98 -4.68
C ARG A 231 23.88 -26.40 -5.21
N LEU A 232 24.61 -25.69 -4.36
CA LEU A 232 26.02 -25.36 -4.57
C LEU A 232 26.89 -26.16 -3.58
N HIS A 233 27.89 -26.90 -4.07
CA HIS A 233 28.80 -27.72 -3.25
C HIS A 233 29.97 -26.88 -2.71
N ALA A 234 29.64 -25.85 -1.93
CA ALA A 234 30.58 -24.82 -1.50
C ALA A 234 30.38 -24.40 -0.04
N LEU A 235 31.43 -23.79 0.54
CA LEU A 235 31.45 -23.19 1.87
C LEU A 235 31.22 -24.16 3.04
N GLY A 236 31.21 -25.47 2.77
CA GLY A 236 31.08 -26.54 3.75
C GLY A 236 32.42 -27.02 4.31
N ALA A 237 32.38 -28.04 5.17
CA ALA A 237 33.56 -28.55 5.86
C ALA A 237 34.62 -29.17 4.92
N GLY A 238 34.22 -29.56 3.70
CA GLY A 238 35.09 -30.11 2.66
C GLY A 238 35.71 -29.09 1.71
N ASN A 239 35.33 -27.81 1.81
CA ASN A 239 35.80 -26.75 0.92
C ASN A 239 36.98 -25.99 1.53
N ARG A 240 37.84 -25.41 0.68
CA ARG A 240 38.92 -24.53 1.12
C ARG A 240 38.38 -23.18 1.58
N LEU A 241 37.33 -22.71 0.92
CA LEU A 241 36.64 -21.48 1.28
C LEU A 241 35.60 -21.76 2.36
N GLY A 242 35.53 -20.85 3.34
CA GLY A 242 34.47 -20.80 4.33
C GLY A 242 33.99 -19.37 4.55
N PHE A 243 33.04 -19.19 5.47
CA PHE A 243 32.54 -17.85 5.81
C PHE A 243 32.64 -17.56 7.31
N MET A 244 32.61 -16.27 7.64
CA MET A 244 32.50 -15.71 8.98
C MET A 244 31.36 -14.71 9.00
N VAL A 245 30.70 -14.55 10.16
CA VAL A 245 29.53 -13.67 10.31
C VAL A 245 29.76 -12.71 11.46
N GLY A 246 29.51 -11.43 11.22
CA GLY A 246 29.57 -10.39 12.25
C GLY A 246 28.20 -9.76 12.42
N TRP A 247 27.74 -9.65 13.68
CA TRP A 247 26.48 -9.01 14.06
C TRP A 247 26.73 -7.62 14.62
N THR A 248 25.99 -6.63 14.12
CA THR A 248 26.20 -5.22 14.49
C THR A 248 25.26 -4.72 15.59
N GLY A 249 24.26 -5.51 16.01
CA GLY A 249 23.45 -5.24 17.21
C GLY A 249 22.16 -4.44 17.00
N ASP A 250 21.94 -3.87 15.82
CA ASP A 250 20.80 -3.01 15.49
C ASP A 250 19.85 -3.72 14.50
N PRO A 251 18.65 -4.18 14.91
CA PRO A 251 17.74 -4.85 14.00
C PRO A 251 17.37 -3.94 12.82
N ALA A 252 17.60 -4.41 11.60
CA ALA A 252 17.22 -3.67 10.41
C ALA A 252 15.72 -3.80 10.13
N SER A 253 15.06 -2.69 9.82
CA SER A 253 13.77 -2.72 9.15
C SER A 253 14.00 -2.89 7.65
N THR A 254 13.50 -3.98 7.07
CA THR A 254 13.60 -4.25 5.62
C THR A 254 13.19 -3.01 4.82
N PRO A 255 14.09 -2.42 4.02
CA PRO A 255 13.74 -1.25 3.22
C PRO A 255 12.73 -1.63 2.14
N ASN A 256 11.68 -0.83 2.00
CA ASN A 256 10.80 -0.86 0.83
C ASN A 256 11.59 -0.37 -0.38
N LEU A 257 12.07 -1.29 -1.22
CA LEU A 257 12.66 -0.93 -2.49
C LEU A 257 11.56 -0.70 -3.54
N VAL A 258 11.70 0.45 -4.19
CA VAL A 258 10.89 0.99 -5.28
C VAL A 258 9.48 1.46 -4.87
N SER A 259 9.43 2.58 -4.16
CA SER A 259 8.30 3.51 -4.35
C SER A 259 8.43 4.11 -5.76
N ARG A 260 7.41 3.86 -6.60
CA ARG A 260 7.38 4.21 -8.04
C ARG A 260 7.64 5.71 -8.26
N VAL A 261 8.69 6.04 -9.00
CA VAL A 261 9.06 7.43 -9.29
C VAL A 261 8.54 7.86 -10.66
N GLN A 262 7.36 8.49 -10.70
CA GLN A 262 6.94 9.30 -11.85
C GLN A 262 7.63 10.68 -11.79
N GLY A 263 8.37 11.06 -12.84
CA GLY A 263 9.06 12.35 -12.98
C GLY A 263 10.15 12.34 -14.06
N ARG A 264 10.69 13.51 -14.45
CA ARG A 264 11.89 13.58 -15.29
C ARG A 264 13.03 12.79 -14.60
N GLY A 265 13.70 11.91 -15.35
CA GLY A 265 14.66 10.93 -14.81
C GLY A 265 14.05 9.59 -14.39
N ALA A 266 12.74 9.36 -14.53
CA ALA A 266 12.13 8.04 -14.30
C ALA A 266 12.73 6.97 -15.24
N ALA A 267 12.84 7.29 -16.54
CA ALA A 267 13.47 6.40 -17.52
C ALA A 267 14.98 6.19 -17.25
N GLU A 268 15.66 7.15 -16.61
CA GLU A 268 17.07 7.00 -16.24
C GLU A 268 17.21 6.11 -15.01
N ARG A 269 16.38 6.30 -13.98
CA ARG A 269 16.35 5.43 -12.79
C ARG A 269 15.87 4.02 -13.12
N GLU A 270 14.90 3.86 -14.02
CA GLU A 270 14.45 2.57 -14.53
C GLU A 270 15.57 1.87 -15.29
N ARG A 271 16.31 2.58 -16.16
CA ARG A 271 17.52 2.05 -16.80
C ARG A 271 18.60 1.68 -15.78
N MET A 272 18.86 2.50 -14.77
CA MET A 272 19.84 2.20 -13.72
C MET A 272 19.41 1.00 -12.86
N TYR A 273 18.11 0.84 -12.62
CA TYR A 273 17.58 -0.30 -11.89
C TYR A 273 17.68 -1.58 -12.72
N HIS A 274 17.33 -1.54 -14.01
CA HIS A 274 17.54 -2.67 -14.92
C HIS A 274 19.04 -3.01 -15.07
N ASP A 275 19.93 -2.02 -15.18
CA ASP A 275 21.40 -2.26 -15.16
C ASP A 275 21.85 -2.92 -13.86
N PHE A 276 21.30 -2.51 -12.71
CA PHE A 276 21.55 -3.16 -11.43
C PHE A 276 21.11 -4.63 -11.45
N LEU A 277 19.92 -4.94 -11.96
CA LEU A 277 19.40 -6.30 -12.07
C LEU A 277 20.31 -7.16 -12.97
N ASP A 278 20.60 -6.71 -14.19
CA ASP A 278 21.45 -7.44 -15.15
C ASP A 278 22.85 -7.71 -14.59
N ARG A 279 23.45 -6.72 -13.93
CA ARG A 279 24.78 -6.86 -13.32
C ARG A 279 24.76 -7.72 -12.06
N SER A 280 23.66 -7.70 -11.30
CA SER A 280 23.45 -8.60 -10.18
C SER A 280 23.37 -10.05 -10.65
N ASP A 281 22.62 -10.33 -11.73
CA ASP A 281 22.51 -11.67 -12.32
C ASP A 281 23.88 -12.19 -12.78
N ALA A 282 24.63 -11.36 -13.51
CA ALA A 282 25.97 -11.70 -13.94
C ALA A 282 26.91 -11.98 -12.74
N CYS A 283 26.84 -11.15 -11.70
CA CYS A 283 27.62 -11.32 -10.48
C CYS A 283 27.25 -12.61 -9.73
N VAL A 284 25.96 -12.92 -9.61
CA VAL A 284 25.46 -14.12 -8.92
C VAL A 284 25.85 -15.39 -9.66
N ASN A 285 25.70 -15.42 -11.00
CA ASN A 285 26.11 -16.58 -11.79
C ASN A 285 27.64 -16.78 -11.75
N ALA A 286 28.42 -15.70 -11.87
CA ALA A 286 29.88 -15.76 -11.76
C ALA A 286 30.34 -16.25 -10.37
N LEU A 287 29.64 -15.83 -9.31
CA LEU A 287 29.89 -16.29 -7.95
C LEU A 287 29.51 -17.77 -7.77
N ALA A 288 28.38 -18.21 -8.31
CA ALA A 288 27.96 -19.61 -8.26
C ALA A 288 29.03 -20.53 -8.90
N ASP A 289 29.51 -20.16 -10.09
CA ASP A 289 30.57 -20.91 -10.79
C ASP A 289 31.90 -20.90 -10.02
N ALA A 290 32.25 -19.78 -9.39
CA ALA A 290 33.48 -19.65 -8.60
C ALA A 290 33.42 -20.49 -7.31
N LEU A 291 32.26 -20.51 -6.66
CA LEU A 291 32.01 -21.29 -5.45
C LEU A 291 32.03 -22.80 -5.74
N GLU A 292 31.39 -23.26 -6.81
CA GLU A 292 31.47 -24.66 -7.26
C GLU A 292 32.91 -25.09 -7.60
N ALA A 293 33.69 -24.18 -8.19
CA ALA A 293 35.10 -24.44 -8.49
C ALA A 293 36.03 -24.32 -7.28
N ASP A 294 35.52 -23.91 -6.11
CA ASP A 294 36.30 -23.55 -4.91
C ASP A 294 37.47 -22.58 -5.23
N ASP A 295 37.20 -21.64 -6.16
CA ASP A 295 38.16 -20.65 -6.66
C ASP A 295 38.15 -19.40 -5.77
N GLU A 296 39.14 -19.30 -4.91
CA GLU A 296 39.30 -18.20 -3.94
C GLU A 296 39.30 -16.82 -4.59
N ARG A 297 40.09 -16.63 -5.63
CA ARG A 297 40.26 -15.31 -6.25
C ARG A 297 38.96 -14.85 -6.89
N ARG A 298 38.33 -15.71 -7.70
CA ARG A 298 37.07 -15.38 -8.38
C ARG A 298 35.92 -15.18 -7.39
N THR A 299 35.93 -15.94 -6.29
CA THR A 299 34.92 -15.80 -5.23
C THR A 299 35.06 -14.43 -4.56
N TYR A 300 36.28 -14.03 -4.16
CA TYR A 300 36.49 -12.71 -3.55
C TYR A 300 36.13 -11.56 -4.48
N ASP A 301 36.52 -11.64 -5.75
CA ASP A 301 36.18 -10.61 -6.74
C ASP A 301 34.66 -10.48 -6.91
N SER A 302 33.93 -11.59 -6.89
CA SER A 302 32.47 -11.59 -6.98
C SER A 302 31.80 -11.05 -5.71
N ILE A 303 32.32 -11.34 -4.51
CA ILE A 303 31.82 -10.75 -3.25
C ILE A 303 32.03 -9.24 -3.23
N ARG A 304 33.20 -8.75 -3.67
CA ARG A 304 33.48 -7.32 -3.82
C ARG A 304 32.54 -6.67 -4.82
N GLN A 305 32.32 -7.32 -5.96
CA GLN A 305 31.38 -6.85 -6.98
C GLN A 305 29.96 -6.77 -6.42
N ALA A 306 29.50 -7.79 -5.68
CA ALA A 306 28.21 -7.77 -5.00
C ALA A 306 28.11 -6.59 -4.03
N ARG A 307 29.13 -6.35 -3.20
CA ARG A 307 29.19 -5.18 -2.30
C ARG A 307 29.09 -3.85 -3.06
N MET A 308 29.81 -3.71 -4.17
CA MET A 308 29.77 -2.51 -5.01
C MET A 308 28.40 -2.28 -5.65
N LEU A 309 27.72 -3.34 -6.09
CA LEU A 309 26.36 -3.25 -6.62
C LEU A 309 25.38 -2.75 -5.56
N LEU A 310 25.50 -3.23 -4.31
CA LEU A 310 24.69 -2.74 -3.18
C LEU A 310 24.99 -1.27 -2.85
N ALA A 311 26.25 -0.85 -2.90
CA ALA A 311 26.63 0.55 -2.71
C ALA A 311 26.05 1.44 -3.82
N GLY A 312 26.05 0.96 -5.07
CA GLY A 312 25.40 1.62 -6.20
C GLY A 312 23.90 1.76 -5.98
N LEU A 313 23.22 0.66 -5.62
CA LEU A 313 21.79 0.62 -5.27
C LEU A 313 21.45 1.61 -4.15
N SER A 314 22.19 1.58 -3.05
CA SER A 314 22.08 2.53 -1.93
C SER A 314 22.15 3.99 -2.40
N THR A 315 23.12 4.31 -3.27
CA THR A 315 23.36 5.67 -3.76
C THR A 315 22.18 6.21 -4.58
N PHE A 316 21.65 5.44 -5.53
CA PHE A 316 20.57 5.95 -6.40
C PHE A 316 19.17 5.79 -5.79
N THR A 317 18.97 4.88 -4.83
CA THR A 317 17.69 4.72 -4.13
C THR A 317 17.58 5.56 -2.87
N GLY A 318 18.69 6.10 -2.35
CA GLY A 318 18.73 6.80 -1.06
C GLY A 318 18.54 5.88 0.16
N THR A 319 18.60 4.56 -0.03
CA THR A 319 18.41 3.57 1.05
C THR A 319 19.74 3.25 1.72
N LEU A 320 19.82 3.38 3.06
CA LEU A 320 21.01 2.99 3.81
C LEU A 320 21.14 1.47 3.92
N ILE A 321 21.77 0.85 2.92
CA ILE A 321 22.01 -0.61 2.88
C ILE A 321 23.25 -0.99 3.72
N GLU A 322 24.37 -0.31 3.50
CA GLU A 322 25.61 -0.54 4.24
C GLU A 322 25.78 0.55 5.31
N THR A 323 25.58 0.18 6.57
CA THR A 323 25.83 1.08 7.72
C THR A 323 27.34 1.26 7.95
N PRO A 324 27.77 2.29 8.71
CA PRO A 324 29.18 2.45 9.07
C PRO A 324 29.79 1.20 9.72
N MET A 325 29.05 0.49 10.57
CA MET A 325 29.55 -0.76 11.19
C MET A 325 29.65 -1.92 10.19
N LEU A 326 28.69 -2.05 9.26
CA LEU A 326 28.77 -3.07 8.20
C LEU A 326 29.90 -2.78 7.21
N ARG A 327 30.20 -1.50 6.97
CA ARG A 327 31.36 -1.07 6.19
C ARG A 327 32.65 -1.47 6.88
N GLU A 328 32.79 -1.17 8.17
CA GLU A 328 33.95 -1.56 8.98
C GLU A 328 34.12 -3.08 9.02
N LEU A 329 33.02 -3.85 9.13
CA LEU A 329 33.03 -5.31 9.06
C LEU A 329 33.71 -5.80 7.77
N ALA A 330 33.26 -5.26 6.64
CA ALA A 330 33.77 -5.64 5.32
C ALA A 330 35.22 -5.16 5.10
N GLU A 331 35.57 -3.95 5.54
CA GLU A 331 36.93 -3.42 5.43
C GLU A 331 37.94 -4.20 6.29
N VAL A 332 37.55 -4.64 7.49
CA VAL A 332 38.39 -5.50 8.33
C VAL A 332 38.65 -6.84 7.65
N ALA A 333 37.64 -7.44 7.01
CA ALA A 333 37.80 -8.69 6.27
C ALA A 333 38.80 -8.52 5.11
N GLU A 334 38.67 -7.44 4.33
CA GLU A 334 39.59 -7.10 3.23
C GLU A 334 41.02 -6.88 3.71
N ALA A 335 41.20 -6.15 4.82
CA ALA A 335 42.52 -5.87 5.39
C ALA A 335 43.27 -7.14 5.84
N HIS A 336 42.55 -8.23 6.08
CA HIS A 336 43.11 -9.53 6.50
C HIS A 336 43.08 -10.58 5.38
N GLY A 337 42.83 -10.17 4.14
CA GLY A 337 42.90 -11.05 2.97
C GLY A 337 41.62 -11.86 2.66
N GLY A 338 40.50 -11.56 3.31
CA GLY A 338 39.18 -12.07 2.95
C GLY A 338 38.37 -11.08 2.09
N ALA A 339 37.10 -11.38 1.85
CA ALA A 339 36.16 -10.47 1.19
C ALA A 339 34.83 -10.40 1.95
N GLY A 340 34.38 -9.19 2.30
CA GLY A 340 33.19 -8.99 3.15
C GLY A 340 32.11 -8.12 2.53
N LYS A 341 30.86 -8.30 2.99
CA LYS A 341 29.70 -7.48 2.62
C LYS A 341 28.59 -7.55 3.68
N SER A 342 27.60 -6.66 3.60
CA SER A 342 26.33 -6.80 4.33
C SER A 342 25.56 -8.03 3.87
N SER A 343 24.72 -8.64 4.72
CA SER A 343 23.84 -9.75 4.35
C SER A 343 22.38 -9.42 4.60
N GLY A 344 21.49 -9.79 3.67
CA GLY A 344 20.05 -9.58 3.80
C GLY A 344 19.63 -8.14 3.48
N ALA A 345 18.65 -7.62 4.22
CA ALA A 345 18.02 -6.32 3.93
C ALA A 345 18.89 -5.10 4.28
N GLY A 346 20.18 -5.28 4.59
CA GLY A 346 21.08 -4.19 4.99
C GLY A 346 20.66 -3.51 6.29
N GLY A 347 21.18 -2.32 6.60
CA GLY A 347 20.61 -1.43 7.61
C GLY A 347 20.93 -1.69 9.09
N GLY A 348 21.63 -2.78 9.45
CA GLY A 348 22.12 -2.98 10.84
C GLY A 348 22.18 -4.41 11.39
N ASP A 349 21.75 -5.43 10.64
CA ASP A 349 21.69 -6.81 11.15
C ASP A 349 23.07 -7.50 11.17
N CYS A 350 23.41 -8.21 10.09
CA CYS A 350 24.61 -9.03 9.95
C CYS A 350 25.38 -8.67 8.67
N GLY A 351 26.69 -8.81 8.74
CA GLY A 351 27.56 -8.92 7.57
C GLY A 351 28.20 -10.30 7.50
N LEU A 352 28.64 -10.67 6.31
CA LEU A 352 29.31 -11.94 6.02
C LEU A 352 30.66 -11.64 5.34
N ALA A 353 31.68 -12.41 5.73
CA ALA A 353 32.98 -12.42 5.10
C ALA A 353 33.34 -13.82 4.60
N ILE A 354 33.69 -13.96 3.32
CA ILE A 354 34.29 -15.19 2.79
C ILE A 354 35.79 -15.15 3.04
N VAL A 355 36.32 -16.26 3.54
CA VAL A 355 37.72 -16.40 3.96
C VAL A 355 38.28 -17.73 3.46
N GLY A 356 39.54 -17.70 3.05
CA GLY A 356 40.29 -18.85 2.55
C GLY A 356 41.17 -19.45 3.64
N PRO A 357 41.92 -20.52 3.32
CA PRO A 357 42.68 -21.27 4.31
C PRO A 357 43.84 -20.48 4.93
N GLU A 358 44.40 -19.52 4.21
CA GLU A 358 45.54 -18.69 4.66
C GLU A 358 45.10 -17.48 5.51
N VAL A 359 43.79 -17.21 5.60
CA VAL A 359 43.24 -16.07 6.33
C VAL A 359 43.12 -16.38 7.82
N ASP A 360 43.74 -15.55 8.66
CA ASP A 360 43.67 -15.67 10.11
C ASP A 360 42.30 -15.17 10.64
N ARG A 361 41.39 -16.13 10.83
CA ARG A 361 40.02 -15.88 11.31
C ARG A 361 40.00 -15.23 12.70
N ASP A 362 40.94 -15.57 13.57
CA ASP A 362 40.96 -15.05 14.94
C ASP A 362 41.32 -13.56 14.97
N LYS A 363 42.21 -13.12 14.07
CA LYS A 363 42.52 -11.68 13.91
C LYS A 363 41.32 -10.89 13.40
N ILE A 364 40.59 -11.40 12.42
CA ILE A 364 39.34 -10.76 11.94
C ILE A 364 38.33 -10.66 13.09
N ALA A 365 38.11 -11.76 13.82
CA ALA A 365 37.18 -11.79 14.94
C ALA A 365 37.59 -10.84 16.07
N GLN A 366 38.89 -10.70 16.36
CA GLN A 366 39.40 -9.74 17.34
C GLN A 366 39.17 -8.30 16.88
N ALA A 367 39.54 -7.97 15.63
CA ALA A 367 39.36 -6.64 15.07
C ALA A 367 37.87 -6.22 15.02
N TRP A 368 36.97 -7.15 14.69
CA TRP A 368 35.53 -6.93 14.78
C TRP A 368 35.09 -6.58 16.21
N ARG A 369 35.54 -7.34 17.23
CA ARG A 369 35.20 -7.06 18.63
C ARG A 369 35.68 -5.68 19.09
N GLU A 370 36.88 -5.26 18.68
CA GLU A 370 37.44 -3.93 18.99
C GLU A 370 36.60 -2.80 18.39
N LYS A 371 35.89 -3.06 17.30
CA LYS A 371 34.97 -2.14 16.62
C LYS A 371 33.51 -2.28 17.05
N GLY A 372 33.23 -3.11 18.06
CA GLY A 372 31.87 -3.33 18.58
C GLY A 372 31.01 -4.28 17.73
N ILE A 373 31.62 -5.00 16.79
CA ILE A 373 30.97 -6.03 15.97
C ILE A 373 31.14 -7.37 16.67
N VAL A 374 30.05 -8.12 16.85
CA VAL A 374 30.08 -9.42 17.54
C VAL A 374 30.26 -10.56 16.52
N PRO A 375 31.40 -11.28 16.52
CA PRO A 375 31.55 -12.46 15.68
C PRO A 375 30.60 -13.57 16.16
N LEU A 376 29.79 -14.09 15.25
CA LEU A 376 28.90 -15.21 15.53
C LEU A 376 29.57 -16.53 15.13
N ASP A 377 29.55 -17.52 16.03
CA ASP A 377 30.01 -18.88 15.75
C ASP A 377 28.93 -19.62 14.95
N LEU A 378 29.03 -19.46 13.62
CA LEU A 378 28.12 -20.01 12.62
C LEU A 378 28.90 -20.79 11.56
N ALA A 379 28.35 -21.92 11.16
CA ALA A 379 28.83 -22.75 10.06
C ALA A 379 27.66 -23.11 9.12
N LEU A 380 27.97 -23.65 7.94
CA LEU A 380 26.96 -24.16 7.02
C LEU A 380 26.16 -25.28 7.68
N ASP A 381 24.83 -25.29 7.53
CA ASP A 381 24.02 -26.45 7.94
C ASP A 381 24.16 -27.59 6.93
N GLU A 382 25.04 -28.54 7.26
CA GLU A 382 25.27 -29.77 6.49
C GLU A 382 24.37 -30.93 6.94
N ALA A 383 23.75 -30.83 8.12
CA ALA A 383 23.03 -31.95 8.72
C ALA A 383 21.63 -32.19 8.13
N ASN A 384 21.01 -31.18 7.50
CA ASN A 384 19.62 -31.25 7.00
C ASN A 384 19.49 -30.80 5.55
N GLN A 385 20.53 -31.06 4.76
CA GLN A 385 20.46 -30.79 3.33
C GLN A 385 19.47 -31.76 2.69
N ILE A 386 18.40 -31.20 2.13
CA ILE A 386 17.47 -31.97 1.32
C ILE A 386 18.07 -32.15 -0.07
N GLU A 387 17.98 -33.36 -0.61
CA GLU A 387 18.43 -33.64 -1.97
C GLU A 387 17.62 -32.82 -2.99
N ILE A 388 18.34 -32.02 -3.79
CA ILE A 388 17.82 -31.20 -4.89
C ILE A 388 18.85 -31.21 -6.04
N GLY A 389 18.46 -30.73 -7.22
CA GLY A 389 19.38 -30.64 -8.36
C GLY A 389 20.62 -29.79 -8.07
N SER A 390 21.78 -30.19 -8.60
CA SER A 390 23.04 -29.43 -8.48
C SER A 390 23.14 -28.34 -9.56
N TRP A 391 23.76 -27.22 -9.22
CA TRP A 391 24.15 -26.22 -10.21
C TRP A 391 25.14 -26.82 -11.22
N GLY A 392 24.99 -26.50 -12.51
CA GLY A 392 25.87 -26.99 -13.57
C GLY A 392 25.67 -28.46 -13.99
N ALA A 393 24.76 -29.21 -13.36
CA ALA A 393 24.36 -30.54 -13.83
C ALA A 393 23.38 -30.43 -15.02
N ASP A 394 23.46 -31.39 -15.96
CA ASP A 394 22.67 -31.47 -17.20
C ASP A 394 21.20 -31.03 -17.00
N PRO A 395 20.69 -30.02 -17.73
CA PRO A 395 19.34 -29.46 -17.53
C PRO A 395 18.20 -30.48 -17.64
N GLY A 396 18.45 -31.69 -18.16
CA GLY A 396 17.49 -32.79 -18.20
C GLY A 396 17.16 -33.47 -16.85
N LYS A 397 17.71 -33.02 -15.72
CA LYS A 397 17.38 -33.54 -14.36
C LYS A 397 16.86 -32.51 -13.37
N ALA A 398 16.85 -31.22 -13.71
CA ALA A 398 15.89 -30.31 -13.07
C ALA A 398 14.51 -30.74 -13.58
N GLU A 399 13.52 -30.91 -12.71
CA GLU A 399 12.14 -31.26 -13.13
C GLU A 399 11.66 -30.26 -14.19
N SER A 400 11.84 -30.66 -15.45
CA SER A 400 11.42 -29.93 -16.64
C SER A 400 9.99 -30.35 -16.86
N ALA A 401 9.06 -29.53 -16.37
CA ALA A 401 7.72 -29.55 -16.89
C ALA A 401 7.79 -29.12 -18.37
N ASP A 402 7.46 -30.04 -19.27
CA ASP A 402 7.30 -29.78 -20.69
C ASP A 402 6.46 -28.51 -20.95
N PHE A 403 6.97 -27.57 -21.74
CA PHE A 403 6.30 -26.32 -22.10
C PHE A 403 5.73 -26.38 -23.54
N PRO A 404 4.41 -26.53 -23.73
CA PRO A 404 3.81 -26.52 -25.07
C PRO A 404 3.31 -25.13 -25.54
N TRP A 405 3.79 -24.00 -25.00
CA TRP A 405 3.28 -22.66 -25.38
C TRP A 405 4.34 -21.65 -25.88
N PHE A 406 5.61 -22.03 -26.02
CA PHE A 406 6.67 -21.12 -26.49
C PHE A 406 6.75 -20.95 -28.03
N SER A 407 5.79 -21.47 -28.80
CA SER A 407 5.82 -21.44 -30.27
C SER A 407 4.95 -20.36 -30.93
N ALA A 408 4.38 -19.42 -30.18
CA ALA A 408 3.69 -18.27 -30.75
C ALA A 408 4.29 -16.97 -30.22
N LEU A 409 4.79 -16.14 -31.15
CA LEU A 409 5.41 -14.81 -30.94
C LEU A 409 6.95 -14.80 -30.85
N ALA A 410 7.60 -15.36 -31.87
CA ALA A 410 8.89 -14.83 -32.32
C ALA A 410 8.87 -14.51 -33.82
N SER A 411 9.03 -13.21 -34.11
CA SER A 411 9.61 -12.61 -35.32
C SER A 411 8.74 -12.52 -36.59
N PRO A 412 8.95 -11.49 -37.47
CA PRO A 412 10.27 -10.93 -37.79
C PRO A 412 10.38 -9.39 -37.88
N HIS A 413 11.54 -8.87 -37.51
CA HIS A 413 12.33 -8.03 -38.41
C HIS A 413 13.79 -8.03 -37.93
N ASP A 414 14.57 -8.88 -38.59
CA ASP A 414 16.02 -8.82 -38.63
C ASP A 414 16.40 -7.97 -39.86
N GLY A 415 17.40 -7.10 -39.73
CA GLY A 415 17.79 -6.19 -40.79
C GLY A 415 18.98 -5.31 -40.43
N ASP A 416 20.17 -5.82 -40.77
CA ASP A 416 21.43 -5.10 -41.01
C ASP A 416 22.21 -4.49 -39.83
N ARG A 417 23.23 -5.25 -39.39
CA ARG A 417 24.53 -4.69 -39.01
C ARG A 417 25.42 -4.55 -40.25
N PRO A 418 26.30 -3.55 -40.26
CA PRO A 418 27.67 -3.80 -40.68
C PRO A 418 28.64 -3.56 -39.53
N THR A 419 29.52 -4.54 -39.37
CA THR A 419 30.72 -4.58 -38.56
C THR A 419 31.68 -3.44 -38.91
N LYS A 420 32.24 -2.78 -37.89
CA LYS A 420 33.56 -2.14 -37.98
C LYS A 420 34.28 -2.18 -36.64
N THR A 421 35.28 -3.05 -36.58
CA THR A 421 36.41 -3.09 -35.67
C THR A 421 37.18 -1.77 -35.75
N MET A 422 37.42 -1.07 -34.63
CA MET A 422 38.63 -0.25 -34.44
C MET A 422 38.98 -0.10 -32.95
N ALA A 423 40.21 -0.50 -32.68
CA ALA A 423 41.15 -0.20 -31.59
C ALA A 423 40.80 0.85 -30.51
N ALA A 424 41.19 0.50 -29.27
CA ALA A 424 41.50 1.43 -28.19
C ALA A 424 42.70 2.34 -28.53
N PRO A 425 42.78 3.53 -27.91
CA PRO A 425 43.97 3.80 -27.12
C PRO A 425 43.74 4.57 -25.80
N ASN A 426 44.58 4.22 -24.82
CA ASN A 426 45.26 4.98 -23.77
C ASN A 426 44.68 6.26 -23.15
N ALA A 427 44.64 6.17 -21.81
CA ALA A 427 45.00 7.15 -20.78
C ALA A 427 45.56 8.51 -21.20
N GLU A 428 45.02 9.56 -20.58
CA GLU A 428 45.82 10.68 -20.06
C GLU A 428 45.06 11.45 -18.95
N SER A 429 45.86 11.86 -17.97
CA SER A 429 45.60 12.61 -16.75
C SER A 429 45.33 14.09 -16.99
N VAL A 430 44.50 14.75 -16.15
CA VAL A 430 44.64 16.20 -15.87
C VAL A 430 44.26 16.50 -14.41
N GLU A 431 45.10 17.30 -13.78
CA GLU A 431 45.10 17.75 -12.38
C GLU A 431 44.07 18.85 -12.05
N SER A 432 43.74 18.90 -10.75
CA SER A 432 43.57 20.07 -9.86
C SER A 432 42.93 21.38 -10.35
N VAL A 433 41.90 21.82 -9.61
CA VAL A 433 41.73 23.24 -9.22
C VAL A 433 41.27 23.32 -7.76
N GLU A 434 42.10 23.94 -6.92
CA GLU A 434 41.78 24.44 -5.59
C GLU A 434 40.93 25.73 -5.62
N ARG A 435 40.09 25.94 -4.59
CA ARG A 435 40.03 27.13 -3.72
C ARG A 435 38.89 26.95 -2.70
N VAL A 436 39.17 26.79 -1.40
CA VAL A 436 39.57 27.76 -0.36
C VAL A 436 38.39 28.50 0.30
N GLY A 437 38.22 28.19 1.59
CA GLY A 437 37.93 29.11 2.70
C GLY A 437 36.46 29.31 3.05
N THR A 438 36.02 29.41 4.31
CA THR A 438 36.62 29.45 5.67
C THR A 438 35.42 29.49 6.62
N ALA A 439 35.33 28.61 7.63
CA ALA A 439 35.65 28.83 9.04
C ALA A 439 34.54 29.44 9.94
N GLY A 440 34.35 28.77 11.10
CA GLY A 440 33.86 29.32 12.37
C GLY A 440 32.53 28.73 12.85
N SER A 441 32.33 28.32 14.10
CA SER A 441 33.18 28.07 15.26
C SER A 441 32.30 27.38 16.32
N ALA A 442 32.93 26.60 17.20
CA ALA A 442 32.34 25.82 18.28
C ALA A 442 31.55 26.61 19.33
N GLY A 443 30.66 25.90 20.04
CA GLY A 443 30.07 26.28 21.32
C GLY A 443 29.51 25.06 22.05
N SER A 444 30.17 24.64 23.12
CA SER A 444 29.83 23.49 23.97
C SER A 444 29.05 23.89 25.23
N HIS A 445 28.45 22.88 25.88
CA HIS A 445 27.90 22.84 27.27
C HIS A 445 26.48 23.43 27.46
N LYS A 446 25.52 22.82 28.18
CA LYS A 446 25.58 21.98 29.39
C LYS A 446 24.22 21.28 29.61
N ASN A 447 24.27 20.09 30.24
CA ASN A 447 23.15 19.42 30.90
C ASN A 447 22.50 20.31 31.98
N SER A 448 21.17 20.23 32.10
CA SER A 448 20.49 20.41 33.40
C SER A 448 19.18 19.63 33.44
N SER A 449 19.01 19.01 34.60
CA SER A 449 18.02 18.07 35.10
C SER A 449 16.56 18.54 35.14
N TYR A 450 15.67 17.56 34.91
CA TYR A 450 14.24 17.54 35.20
C TYR A 450 13.91 17.66 36.70
N HIS A 451 12.93 18.49 37.05
CA HIS A 451 12.01 18.29 38.18
C HIS A 451 10.61 18.72 37.76
N GLY A 452 9.63 17.84 38.01
CA GLY A 452 8.33 17.83 37.35
C GLY A 452 7.23 18.68 37.99
N MET A 453 6.14 18.79 37.24
CA MET A 453 4.74 18.95 37.71
C MET A 453 3.78 18.86 36.50
N PRO A 454 2.47 18.65 36.72
CA PRO A 454 1.70 17.49 36.28
C PRO A 454 1.13 17.58 34.87
N THR A 455 0.99 16.43 34.20
CA THR A 455 0.38 16.29 32.88
C THR A 455 -1.14 16.37 32.96
N CYS A 456 -1.71 17.37 32.28
CA CYS A 456 -3.14 17.44 31.98
C CYS A 456 -3.31 17.42 30.44
N GLY A 457 -4.00 16.41 29.91
CA GLY A 457 -4.72 16.49 28.62
C GLY A 457 -3.96 16.30 27.30
N ALA A 458 -3.31 15.15 27.06
CA ALA A 458 -2.62 14.83 25.80
C ALA A 458 -3.39 13.91 24.82
N ALA A 459 -4.73 13.92 24.81
CA ALA A 459 -5.51 13.00 23.95
C ALA A 459 -5.74 13.53 22.51
N GLY A 460 -5.75 14.85 22.28
CA GLY A 460 -6.11 15.44 20.97
C GLY A 460 -4.95 15.58 19.97
N SER A 461 -3.73 15.86 20.45
CA SER A 461 -2.57 16.18 19.60
C SER A 461 -1.99 14.95 18.90
N ASN A 462 -2.00 13.78 19.56
CA ASN A 462 -1.38 12.57 19.02
C ASN A 462 -2.16 11.99 17.81
N ARG A 463 -3.49 12.15 17.82
CA ARG A 463 -4.40 11.61 16.79
C ARG A 463 -4.15 12.18 15.40
N LYS A 464 -3.95 13.49 15.29
CA LYS A 464 -3.79 14.16 13.99
C LYS A 464 -2.45 13.80 13.34
N ASP A 465 -1.43 13.64 14.18
CA ASP A 465 -0.11 13.20 13.73
C ASP A 465 -0.14 11.72 13.31
N ASP A 466 -0.92 10.87 14.00
CA ASP A 466 -1.17 9.48 13.61
C ASP A 466 -1.92 9.36 12.28
N HIS A 467 -2.96 10.17 12.04
CA HIS A 467 -3.67 10.19 10.76
C HIS A 467 -2.77 10.52 9.58
N VAL A 468 -1.90 11.53 9.72
CA VAL A 468 -0.92 11.88 8.68
C VAL A 468 0.06 10.73 8.46
N ARG A 469 0.59 10.13 9.53
CA ARG A 469 1.55 9.01 9.43
C ARG A 469 0.93 7.79 8.74
N LEU A 470 -0.29 7.42 9.11
CA LEU A 470 -0.99 6.26 8.55
C LEU A 470 -1.42 6.52 7.10
N ALA A 471 -1.91 7.71 6.77
CA ALA A 471 -2.25 8.07 5.39
C ALA A 471 -1.02 8.06 4.45
N LEU A 472 0.15 8.48 4.94
CA LEU A 472 1.41 8.39 4.19
C LEU A 472 1.84 6.92 3.97
N ALA A 473 1.56 6.03 4.93
CA ALA A 473 1.83 4.61 4.79
C ALA A 473 0.89 3.93 3.78
N GLU A 474 -0.40 4.30 3.77
CA GLU A 474 -1.37 3.76 2.79
C GLU A 474 -1.06 4.20 1.35
N HIS A 475 -0.51 5.41 1.14
CA HIS A 475 -0.14 5.88 -0.18
C HIS A 475 0.96 5.03 -0.86
N ALA A 476 1.72 4.25 -0.09
CA ALA A 476 2.71 3.30 -0.61
C ALA A 476 2.08 2.02 -1.19
N ASP A 477 0.81 1.71 -0.87
CA ASP A 477 0.11 0.52 -1.34
C ASP A 477 -0.55 0.78 -2.71
N GLN A 478 -0.18 0.01 -3.73
CA GLN A 478 -0.83 0.06 -5.05
C GLN A 478 -2.14 -0.71 -5.05
N ARG A 479 -3.19 -0.08 -4.53
CA ARG A 479 -4.56 -0.63 -4.57
C ARG A 479 -5.16 -0.44 -5.97
N ALA A 480 -5.93 -1.42 -6.43
CA ALA A 480 -6.77 -1.27 -7.61
C ALA A 480 -7.75 -0.10 -7.39
N ASN A 481 -7.96 0.71 -8.42
CA ASN A 481 -8.75 1.94 -8.32
C ASN A 481 -9.74 2.01 -9.48
N ALA A 482 -10.97 2.42 -9.22
CA ALA A 482 -12.03 2.47 -10.22
C ALA A 482 -11.73 3.40 -11.41
N PHE A 483 -10.81 4.36 -11.26
CA PHE A 483 -10.32 5.14 -12.41
C PHE A 483 -9.61 4.27 -13.46
N ASP A 484 -9.05 3.12 -13.08
CA ASP A 484 -8.38 2.18 -13.99
C ASP A 484 -9.36 1.48 -14.95
N ASP A 485 -10.64 1.39 -14.56
CA ASP A 485 -11.74 0.84 -15.37
C ASP A 485 -12.34 1.85 -16.37
N VAL A 486 -11.93 3.13 -16.31
CA VAL A 486 -12.39 4.19 -17.20
C VAL A 486 -11.31 4.49 -18.25
N ARG A 487 -11.69 4.52 -19.53
CA ARG A 487 -10.77 4.85 -20.64
C ARG A 487 -11.45 5.81 -21.61
N PHE A 488 -10.69 6.72 -22.20
CA PHE A 488 -11.19 7.48 -23.34
C PHE A 488 -11.24 6.59 -24.59
N VAL A 489 -12.31 6.71 -25.38
CA VAL A 489 -12.27 6.24 -26.76
C VAL A 489 -11.38 7.20 -27.53
N HIS A 490 -10.24 6.71 -28.03
CA HIS A 490 -9.30 7.55 -28.76
C HIS A 490 -9.78 7.78 -30.20
N HIS A 491 -10.04 9.05 -30.52
CA HIS A 491 -10.35 9.52 -31.86
C HIS A 491 -9.14 10.21 -32.46
N SER A 492 -8.36 9.50 -33.27
CA SER A 492 -7.01 9.94 -33.71
C SER A 492 -6.96 11.27 -34.49
N LEU A 493 -8.09 11.76 -35.00
CA LEU A 493 -8.19 13.02 -35.73
C LEU A 493 -8.97 14.11 -34.96
N ALA A 494 -9.36 13.84 -33.71
CA ALA A 494 -10.07 14.80 -32.86
C ALA A 494 -9.12 15.67 -32.03
N SER A 495 -7.83 15.35 -31.97
CA SER A 495 -6.86 16.09 -31.15
C SER A 495 -6.70 17.53 -31.64
N ILE A 496 -6.53 18.45 -30.69
CA ILE A 496 -6.30 19.88 -30.95
C ILE A 496 -4.93 20.31 -30.41
N ASP A 497 -4.50 21.52 -30.74
CA ASP A 497 -3.24 22.04 -30.22
C ASP A 497 -3.36 22.33 -28.71
N PRO A 498 -2.40 21.90 -27.87
CA PRO A 498 -2.44 22.21 -26.43
C PRO A 498 -2.52 23.71 -26.12
N SER A 499 -2.06 24.58 -27.02
CA SER A 499 -2.18 26.05 -26.86
C SER A 499 -3.62 26.58 -26.96
N GLN A 500 -4.54 25.79 -27.50
CA GLN A 500 -5.97 26.14 -27.62
C GLN A 500 -6.79 25.68 -26.42
N VAL A 501 -6.18 24.97 -25.47
CA VAL A 501 -6.87 24.37 -24.32
C VAL A 501 -6.83 25.30 -23.13
N ASP A 502 -8.01 25.66 -22.66
CA ASP A 502 -8.24 26.30 -21.37
C ASP A 502 -8.65 25.25 -20.32
N ILE A 503 -7.86 25.16 -19.25
CA ILE A 503 -8.09 24.22 -18.15
C ILE A 503 -8.78 24.88 -16.95
N SER A 504 -9.07 26.18 -17.04
CA SER A 504 -9.71 26.93 -15.97
C SER A 504 -11.14 26.44 -15.70
N VAL A 505 -11.64 26.75 -14.51
CA VAL A 505 -13.01 26.43 -14.09
C VAL A 505 -13.59 27.58 -13.28
N ASP A 506 -14.85 27.90 -13.50
CA ASP A 506 -15.60 28.78 -12.59
C ASP A 506 -16.32 27.92 -11.55
N ALA A 507 -15.92 28.02 -10.30
CA ALA A 507 -16.47 27.23 -9.21
C ALA A 507 -16.79 28.14 -8.02
N LEU A 508 -17.96 27.92 -7.41
CA LEU A 508 -18.42 28.65 -6.23
C LEU A 508 -18.42 30.19 -6.41
N GLY A 509 -18.71 30.66 -7.62
CA GLY A 509 -18.76 32.09 -7.96
C GLY A 509 -17.39 32.73 -8.19
N THR A 510 -16.33 31.94 -8.33
CA THR A 510 -14.96 32.43 -8.54
C THR A 510 -14.26 31.67 -9.67
N HIS A 511 -13.34 32.35 -10.35
CA HIS A 511 -12.54 31.77 -11.43
C HIS A 511 -11.28 31.11 -10.88
N TRP A 512 -11.01 29.86 -11.25
CA TRP A 512 -9.81 29.12 -10.86
C TRP A 512 -8.99 28.73 -12.08
N ASP A 513 -7.70 29.04 -12.06
CA ASP A 513 -6.73 28.68 -13.12
C ASP A 513 -6.41 27.17 -13.21
N SER A 514 -7.10 26.37 -12.40
CA SER A 514 -6.86 24.93 -12.29
C SER A 514 -8.17 24.19 -12.05
N PRO A 515 -8.38 23.05 -12.70
CA PRO A 515 -9.55 22.22 -12.46
C PRO A 515 -9.38 21.29 -11.26
N PHE A 516 -8.31 21.46 -10.48
CA PHE A 516 -8.03 20.68 -9.29
C PHE A 516 -7.48 21.55 -8.16
N TYR A 517 -7.61 21.08 -6.93
CA TYR A 517 -7.27 21.83 -5.72
C TYR A 517 -6.67 20.92 -4.62
N ILE A 518 -5.97 21.53 -3.67
CA ILE A 518 -5.44 20.83 -2.48
C ILE A 518 -6.61 20.61 -1.51
N ASN A 519 -7.06 19.36 -1.34
CA ASN A 519 -8.22 19.06 -0.51
C ASN A 519 -7.85 18.90 0.97
N ALA A 520 -8.85 18.92 1.85
CA ALA A 520 -8.67 18.95 3.30
C ALA A 520 -7.83 17.78 3.82
N MET A 521 -6.88 18.07 4.70
CA MET A 521 -5.98 17.06 5.29
C MET A 521 -5.79 17.23 6.79
N THR A 522 -5.23 18.35 7.24
CA THR A 522 -4.71 18.44 8.62
C THR A 522 -4.72 19.86 9.22
N GLY A 523 -4.16 20.00 10.43
CA GLY A 523 -4.11 21.20 11.26
C GLY A 523 -4.60 20.90 12.67
N GLY A 524 -4.14 21.60 13.72
CA GLY A 524 -4.49 21.33 15.12
C GLY A 524 -3.41 20.64 15.98
N SER A 525 -2.16 20.70 15.54
CA SER A 525 -0.93 20.42 16.29
C SER A 525 0.19 21.31 15.73
N VAL A 526 1.31 21.47 16.44
CA VAL A 526 2.47 22.24 15.94
C VAL A 526 2.98 21.65 14.61
N LYS A 527 3.10 20.31 14.55
CA LYS A 527 3.57 19.59 13.36
C LYS A 527 2.62 19.79 12.16
N THR A 528 1.32 19.72 12.40
CA THR A 528 0.32 19.88 11.32
C THR A 528 0.13 21.33 10.90
N GLY A 529 0.43 22.30 11.76
CA GLY A 529 0.54 23.73 11.40
C GLY A 529 1.67 24.02 10.41
N ALA A 530 2.82 23.35 10.55
CA ALA A 530 3.91 23.45 9.58
C ALA A 530 3.49 22.89 8.20
N ILE A 531 2.69 21.81 8.18
CA ILE A 531 2.13 21.26 6.94
C ILE A 531 1.16 22.26 6.29
N ASN A 532 0.26 22.87 7.06
CA ASN A 532 -0.66 23.89 6.54
C ASN A 532 0.10 25.11 5.97
N THR A 533 1.16 25.53 6.64
CA THR A 533 2.04 26.61 6.16
C THR A 533 2.65 26.27 4.81
N ALA A 534 3.23 25.08 4.69
CA ALA A 534 3.86 24.62 3.46
C ALA A 534 2.84 24.47 2.31
N LEU A 535 1.66 23.92 2.58
CA LEU A 535 0.60 23.79 1.59
C LEU A 535 0.05 25.15 1.14
N ALA A 536 -0.06 26.14 2.03
CA ALA A 536 -0.49 27.49 1.68
C ALA A 536 0.54 28.20 0.79
N GLN A 537 1.83 28.06 1.08
CA GLN A 537 2.91 28.55 0.21
C GLN A 537 2.83 27.95 -1.20
N VAL A 538 2.57 26.64 -1.28
CA VAL A 538 2.38 25.93 -2.54
C VAL A 538 1.13 26.42 -3.27
N ALA A 539 0.01 26.55 -2.56
CA ALA A 539 -1.28 27.00 -3.11
C ALA A 539 -1.15 28.38 -3.76
N GLN A 540 -0.52 29.32 -3.05
CA GLN A 540 -0.20 30.64 -3.56
C GLN A 540 0.72 30.57 -4.79
N ALA A 541 1.86 29.88 -4.67
CA ALA A 541 2.89 29.84 -5.72
C ALA A 541 2.41 29.15 -7.00
N ALA A 542 1.53 28.16 -6.87
CA ALA A 542 0.96 27.44 -8.00
C ALA A 542 -0.40 28.00 -8.45
N SER A 543 -0.98 28.99 -7.76
CA SER A 543 -2.32 29.53 -7.99
C SER A 543 -3.35 28.40 -8.08
N VAL A 544 -3.51 27.65 -6.98
CA VAL A 544 -4.52 26.60 -6.83
C VAL A 544 -5.28 26.77 -5.52
N PRO A 545 -6.60 26.49 -5.47
CA PRO A 545 -7.34 26.55 -4.22
C PRO A 545 -6.84 25.53 -3.18
N MET A 546 -7.09 25.81 -1.90
CA MET A 546 -6.70 24.94 -0.79
C MET A 546 -7.79 24.84 0.27
N ALA A 547 -8.06 23.63 0.75
CA ALA A 547 -8.93 23.39 1.89
C ALA A 547 -8.15 23.08 3.18
N SER A 548 -8.61 23.64 4.31
CA SER A 548 -8.04 23.32 5.62
C SER A 548 -8.48 21.93 6.10
N GLY A 549 -7.72 21.30 7.00
CA GLY A 549 -8.25 20.20 7.80
C GLY A 549 -9.34 20.67 8.78
N SER A 550 -9.94 19.74 9.53
CA SER A 550 -11.01 20.05 10.47
C SER A 550 -10.57 21.03 11.56
N GLN A 551 -11.17 22.22 11.56
CA GLN A 551 -10.92 23.31 12.52
C GLN A 551 -11.54 23.07 13.90
N ARG A 552 -12.23 21.93 14.11
CA ARG A 552 -12.85 21.56 15.40
C ARG A 552 -11.88 21.63 16.58
N ALA A 553 -10.60 21.33 16.37
CA ALA A 553 -9.60 21.43 17.44
C ALA A 553 -9.36 22.89 17.88
N ALA A 554 -9.22 23.82 16.93
CA ALA A 554 -9.03 25.23 17.22
C ALA A 554 -10.29 25.87 17.82
N LEU A 555 -11.48 25.43 17.39
CA LEU A 555 -12.75 25.86 17.99
C LEU A 555 -12.93 25.39 19.45
N ARG A 556 -12.22 24.33 19.87
CA ARG A 556 -12.25 23.83 21.26
C ARG A 556 -11.15 24.43 22.12
N ASP A 557 -9.99 24.68 21.52
CA ASP A 557 -8.82 25.22 22.18
C ASP A 557 -8.11 26.20 21.26
N SER A 558 -8.16 27.48 21.65
CA SER A 558 -7.61 28.59 20.88
C SER A 558 -6.10 28.51 20.69
N ALA A 559 -5.39 27.70 21.49
CA ALA A 559 -3.95 27.46 21.31
C ALA A 559 -3.61 26.85 19.93
N PHE A 560 -4.58 26.23 19.25
CA PHE A 560 -4.39 25.64 17.93
C PHE A 560 -4.80 26.56 16.77
N GLU A 561 -5.33 27.76 17.01
CA GLU A 561 -5.78 28.68 15.95
C GLU A 561 -4.64 29.05 14.99
N GLU A 562 -3.44 29.28 15.51
CA GLU A 562 -2.26 29.66 14.70
C GLU A 562 -1.91 28.59 13.66
N SER A 563 -2.18 27.31 13.97
CA SER A 563 -1.95 26.19 13.03
C SER A 563 -2.86 26.21 11.80
N PHE A 564 -3.92 27.03 11.82
CA PHE A 564 -4.83 27.26 10.70
C PHE A 564 -4.69 28.68 10.13
N ALA A 565 -4.55 29.69 10.99
CA ALA A 565 -4.41 31.09 10.60
C ALA A 565 -3.22 31.33 9.65
N THR A 566 -2.16 30.52 9.77
CA THR A 566 -1.02 30.51 8.84
C THR A 566 -1.42 30.38 7.36
N ILE A 567 -2.54 29.68 7.06
CA ILE A 567 -3.00 29.49 5.68
C ILE A 567 -3.24 30.85 5.01
N ARG A 568 -4.02 31.72 5.67
CA ARG A 568 -4.35 33.04 5.13
C ARG A 568 -3.19 34.04 5.24
N GLN A 569 -2.25 33.83 6.17
CA GLN A 569 -1.04 34.64 6.26
C GLN A 569 -0.14 34.44 5.03
N TRP A 570 -0.02 33.19 4.55
CA TRP A 570 0.82 32.86 3.39
C TRP A 570 0.08 32.97 2.07
N ASP A 571 -1.24 32.75 2.04
CA ASP A 571 -2.06 32.92 0.85
C ASP A 571 -3.22 33.92 1.09
N PRO A 572 -2.94 35.24 1.14
CA PRO A 572 -3.94 36.26 1.45
C PRO A 572 -5.07 36.36 0.40
N GLU A 573 -4.75 36.10 -0.87
CA GLU A 573 -5.64 36.31 -2.01
C GLU A 573 -6.13 35.00 -2.65
N GLY A 574 -5.56 33.84 -2.31
CA GLY A 574 -5.98 32.56 -2.86
C GLY A 574 -7.33 32.09 -2.32
N PHE A 575 -7.97 31.17 -3.04
CA PHE A 575 -9.27 30.64 -2.64
C PHE A 575 -9.12 29.56 -1.57
N VAL A 576 -9.62 29.82 -0.35
CA VAL A 576 -9.43 28.94 0.81
C VAL A 576 -10.76 28.40 1.34
N PHE A 577 -10.82 27.09 1.58
CA PHE A 577 -11.95 26.47 2.27
C PHE A 577 -11.67 26.32 3.77
N ALA A 578 -12.60 26.80 4.60
CA ALA A 578 -12.74 26.35 5.98
C ALA A 578 -13.31 24.92 6.00
N ASN A 579 -13.12 24.18 7.08
CA ASN A 579 -13.61 22.80 7.15
C ASN A 579 -14.02 22.39 8.57
N VAL A 580 -15.27 21.92 8.72
CA VAL A 580 -15.86 21.49 10.00
C VAL A 580 -16.78 20.29 9.82
N GLY A 581 -17.08 19.59 10.91
CA GLY A 581 -18.11 18.56 10.94
C GLY A 581 -19.49 19.18 11.25
N PRO A 582 -20.62 18.49 10.97
CA PRO A 582 -21.96 18.98 11.31
C PRO A 582 -22.15 19.24 12.80
N ASP A 583 -21.32 18.63 13.66
CA ASP A 583 -21.45 18.67 15.11
C ASP A 583 -21.12 20.03 15.73
N VAL A 584 -20.43 20.93 15.02
CA VAL A 584 -20.02 22.25 15.55
C VAL A 584 -21.15 23.28 15.59
N GLY A 585 -22.23 23.05 14.85
CA GLY A 585 -23.37 23.98 14.73
C GLY A 585 -23.04 25.29 14.01
N VAL A 586 -24.01 26.19 13.92
CA VAL A 586 -23.91 27.46 13.15
C VAL A 586 -22.78 28.35 13.67
N GLU A 587 -22.75 28.64 14.97
CA GLU A 587 -21.73 29.53 15.54
C GLU A 587 -20.30 29.01 15.33
N GLY A 588 -20.09 27.70 15.50
CA GLY A 588 -18.79 27.06 15.26
C GLY A 588 -18.38 27.13 13.78
N ALA A 589 -19.32 26.90 12.86
CA ALA A 589 -19.09 27.03 11.42
C ALA A 589 -18.70 28.46 11.04
N LEU A 590 -19.43 29.47 11.53
CA LEU A 590 -19.12 30.87 11.27
C LEU A 590 -17.78 31.29 11.89
N ALA A 591 -17.44 30.78 13.08
CA ALA A 591 -16.14 31.01 13.70
C ALA A 591 -15.00 30.39 12.88
N ALA A 592 -15.18 29.19 12.32
CA ALA A 592 -14.20 28.57 11.44
C ALA A 592 -13.95 29.37 10.16
N VAL A 593 -15.01 29.90 9.54
CA VAL A 593 -14.89 30.81 8.38
C VAL A 593 -14.11 32.06 8.74
N ARG A 594 -14.45 32.72 9.86
CA ARG A 594 -13.74 33.94 10.32
C ARG A 594 -12.27 33.69 10.66
N MET A 595 -11.94 32.54 11.24
CA MET A 595 -10.59 32.20 11.71
C MET A 595 -9.53 32.28 10.60
N ILE A 596 -9.89 31.92 9.37
CA ILE A 596 -8.97 31.92 8.22
C ILE A 596 -9.46 32.84 7.09
N GLY A 597 -10.51 33.64 7.33
CA GLY A 597 -11.17 34.43 6.29
C GLY A 597 -11.51 33.59 5.06
N ALA A 598 -12.15 32.44 5.25
CA ALA A 598 -12.39 31.48 4.18
C ALA A 598 -13.39 31.98 3.14
N ASP A 599 -13.17 31.59 1.88
CA ASP A 599 -14.03 31.92 0.73
C ASP A 599 -15.16 30.91 0.55
N ALA A 600 -15.03 29.72 1.15
CA ALA A 600 -16.05 28.69 1.20
C ALA A 600 -15.91 27.83 2.46
N LEU A 601 -16.98 27.11 2.81
CA LEU A 601 -17.01 26.20 3.96
C LEU A 601 -17.26 24.77 3.50
N GLN A 602 -16.35 23.86 3.83
CA GLN A 602 -16.58 22.42 3.75
C GLN A 602 -17.25 21.90 5.03
N ILE A 603 -18.32 21.11 4.86
CA ILE A 603 -18.90 20.30 5.92
C ILE A 603 -18.61 18.83 5.60
N HIS A 604 -17.76 18.18 6.38
CA HIS A 604 -17.41 16.78 6.14
C HIS A 604 -18.38 15.79 6.81
N LEU A 605 -18.85 14.83 6.04
CA LEU A 605 -19.60 13.67 6.48
C LEU A 605 -18.63 12.51 6.66
N ASN A 606 -18.48 12.04 7.89
CA ASN A 606 -17.52 11.00 8.24
C ASN A 606 -18.15 9.92 9.13
N SER A 607 -19.44 9.61 8.96
CA SER A 607 -20.16 8.69 9.85
C SER A 607 -19.52 7.29 9.93
N ALA A 608 -19.02 6.75 8.81
CA ALA A 608 -18.32 5.47 8.80
C ALA A 608 -17.00 5.56 9.60
N GLN A 609 -16.23 6.64 9.42
CA GLN A 609 -15.04 6.90 10.24
C GLN A 609 -15.40 7.01 11.72
N GLU A 610 -16.44 7.77 12.08
CA GLU A 610 -16.87 7.97 13.48
C GLU A 610 -17.31 6.66 14.13
N ILE A 611 -18.02 5.77 13.41
CA ILE A 611 -18.40 4.43 13.91
C ILE A 611 -17.15 3.61 14.25
N VAL A 612 -16.16 3.62 13.36
CA VAL A 612 -14.91 2.89 13.58
C VAL A 612 -14.04 3.57 14.63
N MET A 613 -14.10 4.88 14.82
CA MET A 613 -13.34 5.56 15.88
C MET A 613 -13.78 5.09 17.28
N PRO A 614 -12.84 4.73 18.19
CA PRO A 614 -13.16 4.42 19.58
C PRO A 614 -13.94 5.54 20.28
N GLU A 615 -13.49 6.77 20.07
CA GLU A 615 -14.04 8.00 20.64
C GLU A 615 -15.10 8.70 19.75
N GLY A 616 -15.48 8.07 18.64
CA GLY A 616 -16.34 8.71 17.64
C GLY A 616 -17.80 8.84 18.06
N ALA A 617 -18.54 9.65 17.32
CA ALA A 617 -19.97 9.80 17.49
C ALA A 617 -20.73 8.49 17.23
N ARG A 618 -21.88 8.32 17.91
CA ARG A 618 -22.82 7.20 17.71
C ARG A 618 -24.22 7.67 17.34
N ASP A 619 -24.44 8.99 17.32
CA ASP A 619 -25.68 9.62 16.95
C ASP A 619 -25.44 10.61 15.81
N PHE A 620 -26.07 10.33 14.68
CA PHE A 620 -26.00 11.12 13.44
C PHE A 620 -27.35 11.75 13.09
N SER A 621 -28.38 11.53 13.91
CA SER A 621 -29.77 11.91 13.61
C SER A 621 -29.96 13.41 13.43
N SER A 622 -29.16 14.22 14.15
CA SER A 622 -29.22 15.68 14.08
C SER A 622 -28.41 16.31 12.93
N TRP A 623 -27.66 15.52 12.15
CA TRP A 623 -26.81 16.06 11.09
C TRP A 623 -27.59 16.78 9.99
N PRO A 624 -28.70 16.24 9.43
CA PRO A 624 -29.45 16.92 8.38
C PRO A 624 -29.92 18.32 8.78
N ASP A 625 -30.50 18.47 9.98
CA ASP A 625 -31.03 19.75 10.46
C ASP A 625 -29.91 20.75 10.73
N ARG A 626 -28.77 20.29 11.27
CA ARG A 626 -27.58 21.14 11.48
C ARG A 626 -26.97 21.60 10.16
N ILE A 627 -26.91 20.73 9.15
CA ILE A 627 -26.43 21.10 7.82
C ILE A 627 -27.33 22.17 7.22
N ALA A 628 -28.66 21.98 7.26
CA ALA A 628 -29.61 22.98 6.75
C ALA A 628 -29.44 24.34 7.45
N ALA A 629 -29.34 24.35 8.78
CA ALA A 629 -29.13 25.58 9.55
C ALA A 629 -27.78 26.27 9.23
N ILE A 630 -26.71 25.51 9.01
CA ILE A 630 -25.42 26.07 8.60
C ILE A 630 -25.51 26.64 7.19
N VAL A 631 -26.13 25.93 6.24
CA VAL A 631 -26.31 26.39 4.86
C VAL A 631 -27.11 27.70 4.80
N GLU A 632 -28.16 27.82 5.62
CA GLU A 632 -28.99 29.03 5.69
C GLU A 632 -28.22 30.23 6.28
N ALA A 633 -27.37 30.01 7.28
CA ALA A 633 -26.70 31.07 8.02
C ALA A 633 -25.30 31.45 7.49
N CYS A 634 -24.64 30.56 6.74
CA CYS A 634 -23.25 30.75 6.32
C CYS A 634 -23.14 31.82 5.22
N PRO A 635 -22.31 32.87 5.40
CA PRO A 635 -22.19 33.96 4.43
C PRO A 635 -21.37 33.59 3.18
N VAL A 636 -20.71 32.43 3.19
CA VAL A 636 -19.89 31.91 2.08
C VAL A 636 -20.46 30.59 1.58
N PRO A 637 -20.20 30.20 0.32
CA PRO A 637 -20.67 28.94 -0.26
C PRO A 637 -20.33 27.72 0.62
N VAL A 638 -21.32 26.86 0.84
CA VAL A 638 -21.16 25.62 1.61
C VAL A 638 -21.05 24.42 0.67
N VAL A 639 -19.97 23.67 0.83
CA VAL A 639 -19.71 22.40 0.13
C VAL A 639 -19.83 21.25 1.13
N VAL A 640 -20.76 20.34 0.92
CA VAL A 640 -20.84 19.13 1.76
C VAL A 640 -19.97 18.04 1.15
N LYS A 641 -19.00 17.51 1.90
CA LYS A 641 -18.04 16.50 1.39
C LYS A 641 -18.14 15.19 2.14
N GLU A 642 -17.87 14.07 1.47
CA GLU A 642 -17.50 12.81 2.13
C GLU A 642 -16.00 12.84 2.51
N VAL A 643 -15.45 11.79 3.11
CA VAL A 643 -14.04 11.65 3.54
C VAL A 643 -13.31 10.42 2.97
N GLY A 644 -13.94 9.60 2.12
CA GLY A 644 -13.29 8.46 1.47
C GLY A 644 -14.18 7.23 1.29
N PHE A 645 -15.46 7.30 1.66
CA PHE A 645 -16.45 6.24 1.55
C PHE A 645 -17.48 6.51 0.44
N GLY A 646 -17.45 7.68 -0.20
CA GLY A 646 -18.30 7.99 -1.34
C GLY A 646 -19.70 8.46 -1.00
N MET A 647 -20.13 9.54 -1.66
CA MET A 647 -21.48 10.06 -1.55
C MET A 647 -22.40 9.40 -2.58
N SER A 648 -23.44 8.71 -2.10
CA SER A 648 -24.45 8.11 -2.97
C SER A 648 -25.38 9.16 -3.62
N ALA A 649 -26.00 8.82 -4.74
CA ALA A 649 -26.97 9.69 -5.41
C ALA A 649 -28.18 10.04 -4.50
N SER A 650 -28.61 9.13 -3.63
CA SER A 650 -29.68 9.41 -2.66
C SER A 650 -29.24 10.44 -1.61
N THR A 651 -28.00 10.37 -1.13
CA THR A 651 -27.44 11.37 -0.23
C THR A 651 -27.32 12.73 -0.90
N VAL A 652 -26.85 12.80 -2.15
CA VAL A 652 -26.78 14.06 -2.91
C VAL A 652 -28.16 14.70 -3.06
N ARG A 653 -29.19 13.93 -3.45
CA ARG A 653 -30.59 14.42 -3.53
C ARG A 653 -31.12 14.89 -2.17
N ARG A 654 -30.74 14.20 -1.09
CA ARG A 654 -31.15 14.61 0.25
C ARG A 654 -30.48 15.93 0.64
N LEU A 655 -29.20 16.11 0.38
CA LEU A 655 -28.47 17.36 0.64
C LEU A 655 -29.04 18.52 -0.19
N ALA A 656 -29.38 18.28 -1.44
CA ALA A 656 -30.06 19.25 -2.30
C ALA A 656 -31.35 19.78 -1.65
N SER A 657 -32.18 18.89 -1.09
CA SER A 657 -33.42 19.31 -0.40
C SER A 657 -33.20 20.02 0.94
N LEU A 658 -31.96 20.02 1.47
CA LEU A 658 -31.53 20.81 2.62
C LEU A 658 -30.93 22.17 2.22
N GLY A 659 -30.96 22.52 0.94
CA GLY A 659 -30.43 23.79 0.41
C GLY A 659 -28.95 23.74 -0.01
N VAL A 660 -28.29 22.58 0.09
CA VAL A 660 -26.89 22.43 -0.35
C VAL A 660 -26.79 22.63 -1.86
N ARG A 661 -25.84 23.45 -2.30
CA ARG A 661 -25.63 23.76 -3.72
C ARG A 661 -24.33 23.18 -4.31
N ALA A 662 -23.44 22.69 -3.46
CA ALA A 662 -22.20 22.05 -3.88
C ALA A 662 -21.87 20.84 -2.99
N VAL A 663 -21.37 19.77 -3.62
CA VAL A 663 -20.92 18.57 -2.92
C VAL A 663 -19.55 18.12 -3.41
N ASP A 664 -18.77 17.44 -2.57
CA ASP A 664 -17.59 16.67 -2.98
C ASP A 664 -17.81 15.18 -2.64
N VAL A 665 -17.90 14.34 -3.67
CA VAL A 665 -18.29 12.93 -3.49
C VAL A 665 -17.27 12.12 -2.69
N SER A 666 -15.99 12.52 -2.67
CA SER A 666 -14.89 11.91 -1.92
C SER A 666 -14.99 10.39 -1.75
N GLY A 667 -14.90 9.66 -2.86
CA GLY A 667 -15.11 8.21 -2.91
C GLY A 667 -13.95 7.36 -2.43
N SER A 668 -14.18 6.05 -2.35
CA SER A 668 -13.14 5.07 -2.04
C SER A 668 -12.16 4.89 -3.21
N GLY A 669 -10.97 4.37 -2.90
CA GLY A 669 -9.85 4.19 -3.84
C GLY A 669 -8.60 5.01 -3.51
N GLY A 670 -8.65 5.84 -2.47
CA GLY A 670 -7.51 6.55 -1.89
C GLY A 670 -7.29 6.17 -0.43
N THR A 671 -7.18 7.18 0.43
CA THR A 671 -7.09 7.01 1.90
C THR A 671 -8.33 6.28 2.43
N ASP A 672 -8.12 5.23 3.21
CA ASP A 672 -9.19 4.45 3.83
C ASP A 672 -9.26 4.76 5.32
N PHE A 673 -10.19 5.65 5.67
CA PHE A 673 -10.37 6.03 7.07
C PHE A 673 -10.91 4.89 7.93
N ALA A 674 -11.63 3.89 7.39
CA ALA A 674 -12.02 2.73 8.21
C ALA A 674 -10.77 1.93 8.58
N HIS A 675 -9.87 1.70 7.62
CA HIS A 675 -8.58 1.05 7.89
C HIS A 675 -7.73 1.84 8.89
N ILE A 676 -7.58 3.15 8.70
CA ILE A 676 -6.80 4.03 9.60
C ILE A 676 -7.36 4.02 11.02
N GLU A 677 -8.67 4.15 11.20
CA GLU A 677 -9.28 4.19 12.52
C GLU A 677 -9.31 2.81 13.18
N ASN A 678 -9.49 1.75 12.39
CA ASN A 678 -9.43 0.39 12.88
C ASN A 678 -8.00 0.03 13.31
N ALA A 679 -6.97 0.58 12.66
CA ALA A 679 -5.59 0.46 13.09
C ALA A 679 -5.30 1.13 14.44
N ARG A 680 -6.17 2.04 14.90
CA ARG A 680 -6.11 2.65 16.24
C ARG A 680 -6.84 1.83 17.30
N ARG A 681 -7.53 0.74 16.93
CA ARG A 681 -8.18 -0.19 17.87
C ARG A 681 -7.26 -1.35 18.21
N ALA A 682 -7.27 -1.75 19.48
CA ALA A 682 -6.44 -2.84 19.98
C ALA A 682 -6.88 -4.26 19.56
N GLY A 683 -8.03 -4.39 18.87
CA GLY A 683 -8.58 -5.67 18.43
C GLY A 683 -9.03 -5.67 16.96
N HIS A 684 -8.67 -4.62 16.21
CA HIS A 684 -9.03 -4.42 14.80
C HIS A 684 -10.48 -4.82 14.44
N GLU A 685 -11.43 -4.57 15.37
CA GLU A 685 -12.79 -5.13 15.38
C GLU A 685 -13.60 -4.84 14.12
N TYR A 686 -13.24 -3.79 13.38
CA TYR A 686 -13.90 -3.32 12.18
C TYR A 686 -13.11 -3.60 10.89
N ALA A 687 -12.15 -4.53 10.89
CA ALA A 687 -11.35 -4.85 9.70
C ALA A 687 -12.19 -5.31 8.49
N TYR A 688 -13.41 -5.84 8.74
CA TYR A 688 -14.35 -6.19 7.68
C TYR A 688 -14.99 -4.97 6.98
N LEU A 689 -14.75 -3.76 7.49
CA LEU A 689 -15.11 -2.49 6.84
C LEU A 689 -13.96 -1.89 6.02
N ASP A 690 -12.81 -2.57 5.91
CA ASP A 690 -11.74 -2.15 5.01
C ASP A 690 -12.28 -2.15 3.56
N GLY A 691 -12.09 -1.04 2.84
CA GLY A 691 -12.66 -0.83 1.51
C GLY A 691 -14.16 -0.54 1.50
N TRP A 692 -14.77 -0.22 2.65
CA TRP A 692 -16.18 0.18 2.72
C TRP A 692 -16.49 1.41 1.85
N GLY A 693 -17.71 1.47 1.33
CA GLY A 693 -18.22 2.62 0.59
C GLY A 693 -18.31 2.42 -0.93
N GLN A 694 -18.51 3.52 -1.65
CA GLN A 694 -18.56 3.58 -3.11
C GLN A 694 -17.33 4.31 -3.66
N SER A 695 -16.80 3.82 -4.79
CA SER A 695 -15.66 4.46 -5.43
C SER A 695 -16.03 5.82 -6.02
N THR A 696 -15.04 6.70 -6.19
CA THR A 696 -15.25 8.04 -6.76
C THR A 696 -15.92 7.98 -8.13
N VAL A 697 -15.49 7.03 -8.97
CA VAL A 697 -16.07 6.82 -10.31
C VAL A 697 -17.54 6.39 -10.21
N LEU A 698 -17.87 5.45 -9.32
CA LEU A 698 -19.27 5.02 -9.14
C LEU A 698 -20.16 6.14 -8.63
N CYS A 699 -19.67 6.97 -7.69
CA CYS A 699 -20.40 8.13 -7.21
C CYS A 699 -20.73 9.09 -8.35
N LEU A 700 -19.77 9.40 -9.21
CA LEU A 700 -19.99 10.27 -10.38
C LEU A 700 -20.95 9.64 -11.38
N LEU A 701 -20.76 8.36 -11.72
CA LEU A 701 -21.64 7.63 -12.63
C LEU A 701 -23.10 7.60 -12.16
N ALA A 702 -23.34 7.35 -10.87
CA ALA A 702 -24.68 7.34 -10.29
C ALA A 702 -25.38 8.71 -10.32
N LEU A 703 -24.64 9.79 -10.61
CA LEU A 703 -25.19 11.15 -10.78
C LEU A 703 -25.40 11.53 -12.24
N ILE A 704 -24.86 10.76 -13.20
CA ILE A 704 -24.97 11.03 -14.64
C ILE A 704 -26.36 10.66 -15.19
N GLU A 705 -27.10 9.74 -14.56
CA GLU A 705 -28.42 9.28 -15.04
C GLU A 705 -29.46 9.21 -13.90
N ALA A 706 -30.28 10.25 -13.78
CA ALA A 706 -31.59 10.24 -13.11
C ALA A 706 -32.58 11.14 -13.86
N GLY A 707 -32.41 11.22 -15.18
CA GLY A 707 -33.17 12.09 -16.07
C GLY A 707 -33.76 11.33 -17.23
N GLU A 708 -34.43 10.20 -16.95
CA GLU A 708 -35.34 9.51 -17.88
C GLU A 708 -36.12 8.44 -17.09
N ASP A 709 -37.09 8.85 -16.28
CA ASP A 709 -38.08 7.93 -15.69
C ASP A 709 -39.35 8.64 -15.18
N ASP A 710 -39.85 9.66 -15.92
CA ASP A 710 -41.20 10.20 -15.67
C ASP A 710 -42.12 10.21 -16.92
N ASP A 711 -41.64 9.75 -18.09
CA ASP A 711 -42.46 9.65 -19.31
C ASP A 711 -42.72 8.19 -19.79
N GLY A 712 -42.08 7.19 -19.19
CA GLY A 712 -42.29 5.77 -19.51
C GLY A 712 -43.62 5.20 -18.99
N ALA A 713 -44.16 5.77 -17.91
CA ALA A 713 -45.42 5.30 -17.31
C ALA A 713 -46.68 5.86 -18.00
N ARG A 714 -46.55 6.77 -18.99
CA ARG A 714 -47.69 7.35 -19.72
C ARG A 714 -47.91 6.80 -21.13
N ASN A 715 -46.97 6.04 -21.69
CA ASN A 715 -47.10 5.54 -23.08
C ASN A 715 -47.26 4.01 -23.22
N ALA A 716 -47.31 3.25 -22.13
CA ALA A 716 -47.62 1.82 -22.13
C ALA A 716 -49.14 1.50 -22.10
N SER A 717 -49.98 2.35 -22.68
CA SER A 717 -51.43 2.09 -22.84
C SER A 717 -51.97 2.36 -24.25
N ARG A 718 -51.10 2.36 -25.28
CA ARG A 718 -51.53 2.52 -26.69
C ARG A 718 -50.84 1.55 -27.65
N SER A 719 -51.03 0.25 -27.43
CA SER A 719 -51.13 -0.72 -28.54
C SER A 719 -51.53 -2.07 -27.95
N ASP A 720 -52.83 -2.32 -27.87
CA ASP A 720 -53.45 -3.62 -28.19
C ASP A 720 -54.95 -3.52 -27.92
N GLY A 721 -55.76 -3.79 -28.94
CA GLY A 721 -57.22 -3.76 -28.78
C GLY A 721 -58.01 -3.59 -30.07
N LEU A 722 -57.84 -4.52 -31.02
CA LEU A 722 -58.94 -4.91 -31.91
C LEU A 722 -60.12 -5.34 -31.04
N GLY A 723 -61.21 -4.56 -31.08
CA GLY A 723 -62.60 -4.93 -30.86
C GLY A 723 -62.98 -5.67 -29.56
N ILE A 724 -63.79 -5.02 -28.72
CA ILE A 724 -65.08 -5.54 -28.21
C ILE A 724 -65.83 -4.40 -27.48
N ARG A 725 -67.15 -4.39 -27.65
CA ARG A 725 -68.12 -3.38 -27.18
C ARG A 725 -68.41 -3.43 -25.67
N SER A 726 -69.02 -2.32 -25.19
CA SER A 726 -69.92 -2.17 -24.02
C SER A 726 -69.23 -1.70 -22.72
N VAL A 727 -69.75 -0.85 -21.81
CA VAL A 727 -71.07 -0.23 -21.49
C VAL A 727 -70.85 1.14 -20.78
N ARG A 728 -71.86 2.03 -20.91
CA ARG A 728 -72.24 3.31 -20.24
C ARG A 728 -71.65 3.71 -18.85
N GLY A 729 -71.15 4.97 -18.79
CA GLY A 729 -71.46 6.16 -17.91
C GLY A 729 -71.58 6.07 -16.36
N PRO A 730 -71.81 7.21 -15.64
CA PRO A 730 -71.48 8.63 -15.91
C PRO A 730 -70.93 9.44 -14.68
N GLU A 731 -70.48 10.68 -14.94
CA GLU A 731 -70.53 11.92 -14.09
C GLU A 731 -69.89 11.97 -12.68
N THR A 732 -69.10 12.98 -12.28
CA THR A 732 -69.45 14.37 -11.89
C THR A 732 -68.12 15.03 -11.43
N SER A 733 -67.66 16.20 -11.92
CA SER A 733 -68.03 17.62 -11.70
C SER A 733 -67.56 18.28 -10.39
N SER A 734 -67.12 19.55 -10.54
CA SER A 734 -66.90 20.64 -9.55
C SER A 734 -65.51 20.71 -8.89
N GLY A 735 -64.83 21.86 -8.73
CA GLY A 735 -65.10 23.28 -9.00
C GLY A 735 -63.91 24.08 -8.38
N SER A 736 -63.27 25.02 -9.08
CA SER A 736 -63.44 26.49 -8.95
C SER A 736 -63.10 27.05 -7.54
N MET A 737 -62.42 28.18 -7.29
CA MET A 737 -61.71 29.25 -8.00
C MET A 737 -61.45 30.35 -6.91
N ILE A 738 -60.66 31.41 -7.22
CA ILE A 738 -60.67 32.80 -6.63
C ILE A 738 -59.81 33.03 -5.35
N ALA A 739 -59.07 34.13 -5.14
CA ALA A 739 -58.55 35.24 -5.98
C ALA A 739 -57.63 36.18 -5.14
N ASP A 740 -56.91 37.03 -5.88
CA ASP A 740 -56.12 38.22 -5.52
C ASP A 740 -56.78 39.33 -4.68
N ALA A 741 -55.93 40.15 -4.01
CA ALA A 741 -55.94 41.63 -3.93
C ALA A 741 -54.77 42.10 -3.02
N HIS A 742 -53.70 42.79 -3.47
CA HIS A 742 -53.51 44.21 -3.88
C HIS A 742 -52.59 45.03 -2.93
N LEU A 743 -51.42 45.42 -3.48
CA LEU A 743 -50.79 46.76 -3.60
C LEU A 743 -50.39 47.66 -2.39
N GLY A 744 -49.07 47.96 -2.36
CA GLY A 744 -48.46 49.29 -2.11
C GLY A 744 -47.74 49.51 -0.75
N GLY A 745 -46.49 49.96 -0.63
CA GLY A 745 -45.43 50.36 -1.58
C GLY A 745 -44.15 50.85 -0.84
N LEU A 746 -43.07 51.04 -1.64
CA LEU A 746 -41.83 51.83 -1.40
C LEU A 746 -40.81 51.34 -0.33
N GLN A 747 -39.49 51.35 -0.52
CA GLN A 747 -38.53 51.42 -1.64
C GLN A 747 -37.11 51.30 -1.03
N ASN A 748 -36.13 50.89 -1.84
CA ASN A 748 -34.65 50.88 -1.65
C ASN A 748 -34.00 49.63 -1.04
N LEU A 749 -33.44 48.77 -1.91
CA LEU A 749 -31.99 48.48 -2.09
C LEU A 749 -31.82 47.48 -3.27
N PRO A 750 -30.65 47.42 -3.94
CA PRO A 750 -30.56 47.21 -5.39
C PRO A 750 -30.68 45.75 -5.85
N ALA A 751 -31.30 45.60 -7.01
CA ALA A 751 -31.37 44.37 -7.79
C ALA A 751 -30.09 44.16 -8.60
N SER A 752 -29.56 42.93 -8.54
CA SER A 752 -29.16 42.16 -9.73
C SER A 752 -28.84 40.71 -9.30
N ALA A 753 -29.88 39.95 -8.96
CA ALA A 753 -29.88 38.51 -9.17
C ALA A 753 -30.50 38.32 -10.56
N ASP A 754 -29.69 37.87 -11.52
CA ASP A 754 -30.04 37.19 -12.78
C ASP A 754 -28.85 37.30 -13.74
N ALA A 755 -27.87 36.43 -13.53
CA ALA A 755 -26.99 35.97 -14.59
C ALA A 755 -27.21 34.45 -14.66
N VAL A 756 -28.13 34.07 -15.54
CA VAL A 756 -28.35 32.67 -15.91
C VAL A 756 -27.23 32.34 -16.89
N ASP A 757 -26.20 31.64 -16.43
CA ASP A 757 -25.16 31.06 -17.27
C ASP A 757 -25.76 29.92 -18.09
N ALA A 758 -26.33 30.27 -19.25
CA ALA A 758 -26.40 29.34 -20.35
C ALA A 758 -24.95 29.11 -20.80
N HIS A 759 -24.38 27.90 -20.68
CA HIS A 759 -23.34 27.29 -21.53
C HIS A 759 -23.06 25.84 -21.02
N GLY A 760 -23.81 24.86 -21.54
CA GLY A 760 -23.30 23.54 -21.94
C GLY A 760 -22.67 22.56 -20.93
N ALA A 761 -22.81 22.72 -19.62
CA ALA A 761 -22.43 21.69 -18.63
C ALA A 761 -23.64 20.79 -18.31
N THR A 762 -23.44 19.47 -18.22
CA THR A 762 -24.44 18.56 -17.68
C THR A 762 -24.72 18.94 -16.22
N GLU A 763 -25.83 19.62 -15.97
CA GLU A 763 -26.36 19.85 -14.63
C GLU A 763 -26.58 18.48 -13.98
N GLY A 764 -25.81 18.16 -12.95
CA GLY A 764 -26.08 16.99 -12.11
C GLY A 764 -27.47 17.10 -11.49
N VAL A 765 -27.96 15.98 -10.94
CA VAL A 765 -29.26 15.88 -10.27
C VAL A 765 -29.59 17.16 -9.47
N ALA A 766 -30.50 17.98 -10.00
CA ALA A 766 -30.99 19.25 -9.41
C ALA A 766 -30.05 20.47 -9.39
N GLY A 767 -29.17 20.68 -10.38
CA GLY A 767 -28.41 21.95 -10.51
C GLY A 767 -27.40 22.19 -9.38
N LEU A 768 -26.89 21.11 -8.78
CA LEU A 768 -25.78 21.14 -7.82
C LEU A 768 -24.43 21.10 -8.55
N THR A 769 -23.47 21.85 -8.01
CA THR A 769 -22.06 21.71 -8.38
C THR A 769 -21.49 20.44 -7.74
N VAL A 770 -20.95 19.53 -8.55
CA VAL A 770 -20.34 18.28 -8.06
C VAL A 770 -18.82 18.38 -8.18
N PHE A 771 -18.10 18.26 -7.08
CA PHE A 771 -16.67 18.02 -7.04
C PHE A 771 -16.37 16.54 -6.83
N ALA A 772 -15.19 16.13 -7.29
CA ALA A 772 -14.70 14.77 -7.12
C ALA A 772 -13.39 14.75 -6.35
N SER A 773 -13.27 13.82 -5.40
CA SER A 773 -12.01 13.51 -4.76
C SER A 773 -12.03 12.05 -4.31
N GLY A 774 -10.94 11.59 -3.71
CA GLY A 774 -10.78 10.18 -3.33
C GLY A 774 -10.12 9.36 -4.44
N GLY A 775 -8.92 8.84 -4.16
CA GLY A 775 -8.20 7.97 -5.09
C GLY A 775 -7.63 8.64 -6.35
N VAL A 776 -7.52 9.97 -6.40
CA VAL A 776 -6.91 10.69 -7.52
C VAL A 776 -5.39 10.59 -7.43
N ARG A 777 -4.75 9.91 -8.41
CA ARG A 777 -3.30 9.61 -8.39
C ARG A 777 -2.55 10.31 -9.51
N THR A 778 -3.23 10.63 -10.61
CA THR A 778 -2.62 11.16 -11.83
C THR A 778 -3.43 12.29 -12.45
N PRO A 779 -2.82 13.13 -13.31
CA PRO A 779 -3.56 14.10 -14.13
C PRO A 779 -4.65 13.45 -14.99
N LEU A 780 -4.47 12.20 -15.41
CA LEU A 780 -5.49 11.47 -16.18
C LEU A 780 -6.74 11.17 -15.34
N ASP A 781 -6.59 10.90 -14.04
CA ASP A 781 -7.72 10.71 -13.14
C ASP A 781 -8.52 12.01 -12.98
N VAL A 782 -7.84 13.16 -12.95
CA VAL A 782 -8.48 14.49 -12.97
C VAL A 782 -9.33 14.63 -14.23
N VAL A 783 -8.75 14.39 -15.43
CA VAL A 783 -9.48 14.53 -16.70
C VAL A 783 -10.65 13.53 -16.80
N LYS A 784 -10.49 12.30 -16.30
CA LYS A 784 -11.57 11.31 -16.21
C LYS A 784 -12.71 11.77 -15.29
N ALA A 785 -12.39 12.31 -14.12
CA ALA A 785 -13.42 12.82 -13.20
C ALA A 785 -14.20 13.99 -13.81
N LEU A 786 -13.51 14.92 -14.49
CA LEU A 786 -14.16 16.02 -15.22
C LEU A 786 -15.05 15.49 -16.36
N ALA A 787 -14.58 14.51 -17.14
CA ALA A 787 -15.37 13.86 -18.19
C ALA A 787 -16.60 13.10 -17.66
N LEU A 788 -16.56 12.67 -16.39
CA LEU A 788 -17.68 12.06 -15.67
C LEU A 788 -18.59 13.10 -14.98
N GLY A 789 -18.38 14.40 -15.20
CA GLY A 789 -19.28 15.46 -14.74
C GLY A 789 -18.84 16.20 -13.48
N ALA A 790 -17.64 15.95 -12.96
CA ALA A 790 -17.09 16.78 -11.88
C ALA A 790 -16.73 18.18 -12.40
N ARG A 791 -17.01 19.22 -11.61
CA ARG A 791 -16.62 20.62 -11.89
C ARG A 791 -15.17 20.92 -11.51
N ALA A 792 -14.69 20.31 -10.43
CA ALA A 792 -13.30 20.41 -9.97
C ALA A 792 -12.90 19.16 -9.17
N VAL A 793 -11.60 18.89 -9.07
CA VAL A 793 -11.06 17.66 -8.50
C VAL A 793 -10.16 17.92 -7.29
N GLY A 794 -10.52 17.40 -6.13
CA GLY A 794 -9.73 17.52 -4.90
C GLY A 794 -8.66 16.43 -4.77
N VAL A 795 -7.45 16.81 -4.36
CA VAL A 795 -6.32 15.88 -4.16
C VAL A 795 -5.73 16.07 -2.77
N SER A 796 -5.65 14.98 -1.99
CA SER A 796 -5.08 14.97 -0.64
C SER A 796 -3.82 14.09 -0.56
N GLY A 797 -3.98 12.76 -0.53
CA GLY A 797 -2.90 11.82 -0.21
C GLY A 797 -1.65 11.92 -1.09
N HIS A 798 -1.83 12.08 -2.41
CA HIS A 798 -0.72 12.25 -3.36
C HIS A 798 0.08 13.53 -3.06
N PHE A 799 -0.59 14.67 -2.91
CA PHE A 799 0.07 15.94 -2.63
C PHE A 799 0.73 15.95 -1.25
N LEU A 800 0.12 15.32 -0.24
CA LEU A 800 0.76 15.15 1.07
C LEU A 800 2.05 14.33 0.98
N HIS A 801 2.04 13.25 0.20
CA HIS A 801 3.21 12.41 0.00
C HIS A 801 4.32 13.15 -0.76
N VAL A 802 3.99 13.88 -1.82
CA VAL A 802 4.96 14.70 -2.56
C VAL A 802 5.53 15.79 -1.67
N LEU A 803 4.70 16.47 -0.86
CA LEU A 803 5.18 17.46 0.10
C LEU A 803 6.13 16.84 1.13
N ALA A 804 5.79 15.67 1.68
CA ALA A 804 6.60 14.98 2.68
C ALA A 804 7.94 14.47 2.10
N SER A 805 7.96 14.07 0.82
CA SER A 805 9.15 13.48 0.18
C SER A 805 10.03 14.49 -0.55
N ARG A 806 9.46 15.55 -1.13
CA ARG A 806 10.16 16.52 -2.00
C ARG A 806 10.02 17.98 -1.55
N GLY A 807 9.30 18.25 -0.46
CA GLY A 807 9.10 19.59 0.09
C GLY A 807 8.18 20.49 -0.74
N PRO A 808 8.00 21.76 -0.32
CA PRO A 808 7.07 22.71 -0.96
C PRO A 808 7.43 23.02 -2.42
N GLU A 809 8.70 23.18 -2.74
CA GLU A 809 9.16 23.42 -4.12
C GLU A 809 8.85 22.22 -5.03
N GLY A 810 9.08 21.00 -4.52
CA GLY A 810 8.76 19.77 -5.23
C GLY A 810 7.26 19.63 -5.51
N LEU A 811 6.40 19.94 -4.53
CA LEU A 811 4.95 19.93 -4.73
C LEU A 811 4.49 21.03 -5.69
N THR A 812 5.06 22.24 -5.61
CA THR A 812 4.75 23.34 -6.54
C THR A 812 5.08 22.93 -7.98
N ALA A 813 6.24 22.31 -8.20
CA ALA A 813 6.63 21.79 -9.51
C ALA A 813 5.70 20.67 -10.00
N GLU A 814 5.28 19.77 -9.11
CA GLU A 814 4.32 18.70 -9.40
C GLU A 814 2.96 19.26 -9.84
N ILE A 815 2.39 20.21 -9.10
CA ILE A 815 1.10 20.86 -9.43
C ILE A 815 1.17 21.57 -10.78
N ASN A 816 2.24 22.33 -11.03
CA ASN A 816 2.43 23.00 -12.32
C ASN A 816 2.63 22.00 -13.47
N ALA A 817 3.30 20.87 -13.23
CA ALA A 817 3.38 19.79 -14.21
C ALA A 817 2.00 19.18 -14.49
N TRP A 818 1.19 18.96 -13.45
CA TRP A 818 -0.18 18.46 -13.58
C TRP A 818 -1.05 19.41 -14.41
N LYS A 819 -0.98 20.73 -14.20
CA LYS A 819 -1.70 21.71 -15.04
C LYS A 819 -1.36 21.53 -16.53
N ASN A 820 -0.07 21.38 -16.87
CA ASN A 820 0.37 21.17 -18.25
C ASN A 820 -0.04 19.80 -18.80
N GLN A 821 -0.03 18.75 -17.97
CA GLN A 821 -0.44 17.41 -18.36
C GLN A 821 -1.95 17.32 -18.58
N VAL A 822 -2.78 17.92 -17.70
CA VAL A 822 -4.23 18.06 -17.89
C VAL A 822 -4.51 18.76 -19.22
N ARG A 823 -3.82 19.87 -19.51
CA ARG A 823 -3.94 20.59 -20.79
C ARG A 823 -3.63 19.69 -21.99
N SER A 824 -2.55 18.91 -21.89
CA SER A 824 -2.13 17.99 -22.96
C SER A 824 -3.11 16.84 -23.16
N LEU A 825 -3.69 16.31 -22.07
CA LEU A 825 -4.67 15.23 -22.12
C LEU A 825 -6.01 15.69 -22.67
N MET A 826 -6.47 16.89 -22.31
CA MET A 826 -7.64 17.54 -22.90
C MET A 826 -7.44 17.77 -24.40
N ALA A 827 -6.27 18.27 -24.80
CA ALA A 827 -5.90 18.44 -26.20
C ALA A 827 -5.95 17.11 -26.98
N LEU A 828 -5.45 16.02 -26.37
CA LEU A 828 -5.45 14.69 -26.96
C LEU A 828 -6.87 14.19 -27.27
N VAL A 829 -7.85 14.49 -26.40
CA VAL A 829 -9.25 14.08 -26.56
C VAL A 829 -10.12 15.13 -27.27
N GLY A 830 -9.52 16.21 -27.78
CA GLY A 830 -10.22 17.24 -28.54
C GLY A 830 -11.08 18.18 -27.70
N ALA A 831 -10.82 18.29 -26.39
CA ALA A 831 -11.55 19.17 -25.48
C ALA A 831 -10.81 20.51 -25.31
N ALA A 832 -11.39 21.60 -25.82
CA ALA A 832 -10.81 22.94 -25.70
C ALA A 832 -11.04 23.55 -24.32
N THR A 833 -12.14 23.18 -23.67
CA THR A 833 -12.52 23.62 -22.33
C THR A 833 -12.84 22.42 -21.44
N THR A 834 -12.84 22.62 -20.12
CA THR A 834 -13.21 21.57 -19.16
C THR A 834 -14.65 21.09 -19.34
N ALA A 835 -15.55 21.95 -19.84
CA ALA A 835 -16.93 21.59 -20.16
C ALA A 835 -17.03 20.60 -21.33
N ASP A 836 -16.14 20.70 -22.33
CA ASP A 836 -16.13 19.82 -23.50
C ASP A 836 -15.87 18.35 -23.14
N LEU A 837 -15.16 18.09 -22.05
CA LEU A 837 -14.84 16.74 -21.58
C LEU A 837 -16.08 15.89 -21.34
N THR A 838 -17.19 16.47 -20.89
CA THR A 838 -18.45 15.74 -20.66
C THR A 838 -19.04 15.16 -21.96
N GLY A 839 -18.66 15.70 -23.12
CA GLY A 839 -19.05 15.21 -24.44
C GLY A 839 -18.12 14.16 -25.04
N THR A 840 -17.00 13.86 -24.38
CA THR A 840 -16.04 12.86 -24.87
C THR A 840 -16.54 11.45 -24.61
N ASP A 841 -16.20 10.54 -25.52
CA ASP A 841 -16.57 9.12 -25.41
C ASP A 841 -15.67 8.39 -24.41
N LEU A 842 -16.29 7.65 -23.50
CA LEU A 842 -15.62 6.85 -22.48
C LEU A 842 -16.03 5.37 -22.59
N LEU A 843 -15.05 4.48 -22.45
CA LEU A 843 -15.27 3.06 -22.18
C LEU A 843 -15.18 2.82 -20.68
N LEU A 844 -16.20 2.17 -20.15
CA LEU A 844 -16.23 1.68 -18.78
C LEU A 844 -16.19 0.15 -18.82
N THR A 845 -15.24 -0.46 -18.10
CA THR A 845 -15.03 -1.91 -18.09
C THR A 845 -14.96 -2.48 -16.67
N GLY A 846 -14.70 -3.78 -16.57
CA GLY A 846 -14.33 -4.42 -15.30
C GLY A 846 -15.46 -4.41 -14.26
N ARG A 847 -15.05 -4.37 -12.99
CA ARG A 847 -15.95 -4.39 -11.84
C ARG A 847 -16.77 -3.10 -11.77
N THR A 848 -16.18 -1.96 -12.11
CA THR A 848 -16.87 -0.67 -12.06
C THR A 848 -18.05 -0.62 -13.03
N ALA A 849 -17.94 -1.20 -14.23
CA ALA A 849 -19.06 -1.31 -15.16
C ALA A 849 -20.22 -2.16 -14.62
N GLN A 850 -19.90 -3.27 -13.94
CA GLN A 850 -20.89 -4.16 -13.33
C GLN A 850 -21.63 -3.45 -12.19
N GLU A 851 -20.89 -2.81 -11.29
CA GLU A 851 -21.46 -2.06 -10.16
C GLU A 851 -22.29 -0.86 -10.63
N ALA A 852 -21.84 -0.14 -11.66
CA ALA A 852 -22.62 0.95 -12.27
C ALA A 852 -23.95 0.44 -12.86
N SER A 853 -23.92 -0.70 -13.56
CA SER A 853 -25.13 -1.32 -14.14
C SER A 853 -26.13 -1.74 -13.05
N LEU A 854 -25.64 -2.26 -11.92
CA LEU A 854 -26.49 -2.59 -10.77
C LEU A 854 -27.11 -1.37 -10.10
N LEU A 855 -26.46 -0.21 -10.22
CA LEU A 855 -27.00 1.09 -9.78
C LEU A 855 -27.93 1.74 -10.81
N GLY A 856 -28.22 1.06 -11.92
CA GLY A 856 -29.12 1.53 -12.97
C GLY A 856 -28.47 2.47 -13.99
N VAL A 857 -27.14 2.62 -13.96
CA VAL A 857 -26.41 3.43 -14.95
C VAL A 857 -26.11 2.57 -16.17
N ASN A 858 -26.43 3.04 -17.38
CA ASN A 858 -26.11 2.31 -18.61
C ASN A 858 -24.73 2.72 -19.17
N PRO A 859 -23.67 1.89 -19.03
CA PRO A 859 -22.33 2.29 -19.45
C PRO A 859 -22.21 2.49 -20.97
N ALA A 860 -23.11 1.91 -21.76
CA ALA A 860 -23.06 2.02 -23.22
C ALA A 860 -23.29 3.47 -23.71
N PHE A 861 -24.05 4.28 -22.95
CA PHE A 861 -24.26 5.69 -23.26
C PHE A 861 -22.93 6.45 -23.29
N LEU A 862 -22.04 6.18 -22.33
CA LEU A 862 -20.74 6.84 -22.21
C LEU A 862 -19.87 6.64 -23.45
N ALA A 863 -19.96 5.48 -24.11
CA ALA A 863 -19.14 5.11 -25.25
C ALA A 863 -19.56 5.80 -26.56
N CYS A 864 -20.73 6.46 -26.59
CA CYS A 864 -21.33 7.03 -27.80
C CYS A 864 -21.81 8.48 -27.61
N ARG A 865 -21.33 9.20 -26.60
CA ARG A 865 -21.69 10.61 -26.31
C ARG A 865 -21.44 11.54 -27.50
N SER A 866 -20.34 11.33 -28.22
CA SER A 866 -20.00 12.13 -29.41
C SER A 866 -21.02 11.99 -30.54
N ARG A 867 -21.70 10.83 -30.64
CA ARG A 867 -22.70 10.56 -31.69
C ARG A 867 -24.04 11.21 -31.43
N GLN A 868 -24.33 11.57 -30.18
CA GLN A 868 -25.59 12.22 -29.80
C GLN A 868 -25.53 13.75 -29.94
N ARG A 869 -24.35 14.33 -30.14
CA ARG A 869 -24.15 15.77 -30.41
C ARG A 869 -24.16 16.12 -31.90
N GLY A 870 -24.18 15.12 -32.79
CA GLY A 870 -24.06 15.26 -34.25
C GLY A 870 -25.37 15.49 -34.99
#